data_AF-A0A1H9IQA0-F1
#
_entry.id   AF-A0A1H9IQA0-F1
#
_cell.length_a   1.000
_cell.length_b   1.000
_cell.length_c   1.000
_cell.angle_alpha   90.00
_cell.angle_beta   90.00
_cell.angle_gamma   90.00
#
_symmetry.space_group_name_H-M   'P 1'
#
loop_
_entity.id
_entity.type
_entity.pdbx_description
1 polymer ?
#
loop_
_entity_poly.entity_id
_entity_poly.type
_entity_poly.pdbx_seq_one_letter_code
_entity_poly.pdbx_strand_id
1 'polypeptide(L)'
;MKHSRARTAVTNLAKSLMARRMPSRFGSRRQRHLLDQYEVADLIEVDGKIPLNYFTYTKNFGDLISPWLVKKMTGKPVAVADRSQPHYVVVGSITNQGSSHSILWGTGMYGTESQKEVATDARYTAVRGPLTRSKLSASRGFGATVPKVYGDPALLMPWYYFPRVKITHEYGVCVRWSERAWREASYGPGVKMIDFSRTDIQGVVRDMLSCRKIVTSSLHGLILADAYGIPSAWLASTSPRGGEFKFHDYFASVQKWRLAQELDLAKRTVTTKLLGNALTFNGAPMHYDYGPLLEACPFLRKKGCPKAHLPPHEDGVAHRRAPGTTAMLPSLGLFGGVHADYLSLPTGGDISKVTLFLANRATGQIDLRGLELFDSNGKKIPIAETDVTVTQSSNAMSKNGARDLFAFGGVRTKPEESPYVTVSFANPVSAGTLRVYNRRDGQSLRARALSVAMADANGHWRPTLSVNATRVVDTTLDLLTRISGVSLDRHMLEDPAMAALARTQVLQALAKRVRKRKPMLTEDATEQRLLLQLFPTQRLPKGTDLSDDEWTVLAHLLAAQRLRVPGSTTSMHLFQSVLNSKARLERLTTEVKAAASRIGAGDLMLARHGFSDVSRLRANADVFMTCLENANRVLEELGFPAMIGYGTLLGAVREGDFIAHDDDIDLMIPFEAANRAALEPQLAALFEALRDKGWRTTRPNSYTNFHMHDPATKQYVDVFPLLVNGENTSLHMSKMAMKTIPTAVLLPPGEMTFKGRTVGTPAQPEAFLEARYGTGWTVSDPYYDWPWQLTDDTARG
;
A
#
# COMPACT_ATOMS: atom_id res chain seq x y z
N MET A 1 -58.65 24.04 34.32
CA MET A 1 -58.19 24.77 33.10
C MET A 1 -56.67 24.82 32.86
N LYS A 2 -55.78 24.66 33.86
CA LYS A 2 -54.31 24.68 33.65
C LYS A 2 -53.71 23.39 33.04
N HIS A 3 -54.36 22.24 33.21
CA HIS A 3 -53.86 20.94 32.68
C HIS A 3 -54.10 20.71 31.18
N SER A 4 -55.13 21.31 30.56
CA SER A 4 -55.36 21.13 29.12
C SER A 4 -54.36 21.92 28.27
N ARG A 5 -53.99 23.15 28.67
CA ARG A 5 -52.97 23.96 27.98
C ARG A 5 -51.58 23.31 27.98
N ALA A 6 -51.18 22.65 29.07
CA ALA A 6 -49.90 21.95 29.17
C ALA A 6 -49.84 20.69 28.28
N ARG A 7 -50.92 19.89 28.26
CA ARG A 7 -51.03 18.72 27.36
C ARG A 7 -51.04 19.14 25.89
N THR A 8 -51.82 20.17 25.52
CA THR A 8 -51.85 20.67 24.14
C THR A 8 -50.51 21.26 23.69
N ALA A 9 -49.76 21.92 24.60
CA ALA A 9 -48.42 22.42 24.31
C ALA A 9 -47.40 21.30 24.07
N VAL A 10 -47.42 20.25 24.89
CA VAL A 10 -46.54 19.07 24.74
C VAL A 10 -46.88 18.26 23.49
N THR A 11 -48.16 18.06 23.18
CA THR A 11 -48.61 17.35 21.98
C THR A 11 -48.31 18.13 20.69
N ASN A 12 -48.44 19.47 20.71
CA ASN A 12 -48.03 20.31 19.59
C ASN A 12 -46.51 20.38 19.42
N LEU A 13 -45.74 20.31 20.51
CA LEU A 13 -44.28 20.25 20.49
C LEU A 13 -43.79 18.91 19.91
N ALA A 14 -44.38 17.78 20.34
CA ALA A 14 -44.10 16.45 19.82
C ALA A 14 -44.49 16.30 18.34
N LYS A 15 -45.64 16.84 17.93
CA LYS A 15 -46.03 16.94 16.51
C LYS A 15 -45.09 17.84 15.70
N SER A 16 -44.55 18.92 16.27
CA SER A 16 -43.58 19.80 15.59
C SER A 16 -42.23 19.12 15.36
N LEU A 17 -41.81 18.24 16.29
CA LEU A 17 -40.61 17.41 16.17
C LEU A 17 -40.82 16.27 15.16
N MET A 18 -42.00 15.64 15.12
CA MET A 18 -42.34 14.62 14.13
C MET A 18 -42.56 15.20 12.71
N ALA A 19 -42.94 16.47 12.59
CA ALA A 19 -43.10 17.15 11.30
C ALA A 19 -41.75 17.50 10.64
N ARG A 20 -40.66 17.61 11.41
CA ARG A 20 -39.30 17.64 10.87
C ARG A 20 -38.88 16.21 10.58
N ARG A 21 -39.03 15.80 9.32
CA ARG A 21 -38.36 14.60 8.80
C ARG A 21 -36.85 14.88 8.80
N MET A 22 -36.23 14.80 9.98
CA MET A 22 -34.80 14.60 10.10
C MET A 22 -34.45 13.39 9.23
N PRO A 23 -33.30 13.40 8.52
CA PRO A 23 -32.93 12.32 7.61
C PRO A 23 -33.24 10.94 8.19
N SER A 24 -34.15 10.21 7.52
CA SER A 24 -34.64 8.91 7.97
C SER A 24 -33.53 7.86 7.99
N ARG A 25 -32.41 8.14 7.33
CA ARG A 25 -31.12 7.50 7.55
C ARG A 25 -30.25 8.46 8.39
N PHE A 26 -30.16 8.15 9.68
CA PHE A 26 -29.32 8.78 10.71
C PHE A 26 -29.81 10.10 11.34
N GLY A 27 -30.73 9.99 12.31
CA GLY A 27 -31.07 11.06 13.24
C GLY A 27 -29.97 11.35 14.29
N SER A 28 -29.89 12.62 14.70
CA SER A 28 -28.81 13.23 15.50
C SER A 28 -28.49 12.61 16.88
N ARG A 29 -29.31 11.67 17.38
CA ARG A 29 -28.98 10.92 18.61
C ARG A 29 -28.00 9.78 18.38
N ARG A 30 -28.00 9.11 17.21
CA ARG A 30 -27.11 7.97 16.93
C ARG A 30 -25.72 8.38 16.43
N GLN A 31 -25.54 9.62 15.95
CA GLN A 31 -24.30 10.08 15.31
C GLN A 31 -23.48 11.09 16.12
N ARG A 32 -23.98 11.63 17.23
CA ARG A 32 -23.09 12.34 18.18
C ARG A 32 -21.95 11.40 18.63
N HIS A 33 -22.22 10.09 18.70
CA HIS A 33 -21.23 9.03 18.90
C HIS A 33 -20.16 8.89 17.81
N LEU A 34 -20.39 9.40 16.59
CA LEU A 34 -19.32 9.44 15.59
C LEU A 34 -18.25 10.43 16.02
N LEU A 35 -18.61 11.62 16.50
CA LEU A 35 -17.65 12.57 17.07
C LEU A 35 -16.93 12.00 18.30
N ASP A 36 -17.60 11.17 19.10
CA ASP A 36 -16.98 10.53 20.27
C ASP A 36 -15.79 9.63 19.89
N GLN A 37 -15.74 9.14 18.64
CA GLN A 37 -14.61 8.38 18.09
C GLN A 37 -13.43 9.27 17.73
N TYR A 38 -13.60 10.59 17.69
CA TYR A 38 -12.55 11.53 17.33
C TYR A 38 -12.11 12.38 18.53
N GLU A 39 -10.90 12.89 18.45
CA GLU A 39 -10.32 13.88 19.35
C GLU A 39 -9.65 14.97 18.52
N VAL A 40 -9.49 16.15 19.11
CA VAL A 40 -8.76 17.25 18.48
C VAL A 40 -7.27 16.95 18.60
N ALA A 41 -6.58 16.92 17.48
CA ALA A 41 -5.15 16.66 17.38
C ALA A 41 -4.56 17.42 16.18
N ASP A 42 -3.24 17.59 16.14
CA ASP A 42 -2.53 18.22 15.01
C ASP A 42 -2.98 19.67 14.70
N LEU A 43 -3.40 20.40 15.73
CA LEU A 43 -3.93 21.76 15.61
C LEU A 43 -2.80 22.77 15.42
N ILE A 44 -2.89 23.60 14.39
CA ILE A 44 -2.02 24.77 14.22
C ILE A 44 -2.52 25.87 15.16
N GLU A 45 -1.59 26.41 15.95
CA GLU A 45 -1.87 27.48 16.90
C GLU A 45 -0.82 28.57 16.79
N VAL A 46 -1.30 29.82 16.87
CA VAL A 46 -0.48 31.03 17.00
C VAL A 46 -1.03 31.77 18.20
N ASP A 47 -0.19 31.97 19.22
CA ASP A 47 -0.55 32.61 20.50
C ASP A 47 -1.80 31.99 21.16
N GLY A 48 -1.91 30.65 21.13
CA GLY A 48 -3.05 29.90 21.68
C GLY A 48 -4.37 30.11 20.93
N LYS A 49 -4.33 30.71 19.73
CA LYS A 49 -5.47 30.91 18.83
C LYS A 49 -5.27 30.13 17.54
N ILE A 50 -6.38 29.75 16.91
CA ILE A 50 -6.37 29.05 15.63
C ILE A 50 -6.27 30.08 14.49
N PRO A 51 -5.24 30.04 13.63
CA PRO A 51 -5.16 30.92 12.47
C PRO A 51 -6.16 30.46 11.40
N LEU A 52 -7.19 31.27 11.17
CA LEU A 52 -8.25 31.01 10.20
C LEU A 52 -8.36 32.19 9.23
N ASN A 53 -8.37 31.88 7.94
CA ASN A 53 -8.71 32.86 6.92
C ASN A 53 -10.21 32.74 6.56
N TYR A 54 -10.93 33.84 6.73
CA TYR A 54 -12.36 33.97 6.45
C TYR A 54 -12.68 35.43 6.09
N PHE A 55 -13.81 35.67 5.42
CA PHE A 55 -14.20 37.04 5.04
C PHE A 55 -14.45 37.93 6.27
N THR A 56 -13.69 39.02 6.39
CA THR A 56 -13.82 40.02 7.47
C THR A 56 -14.39 41.37 7.01
N TYR A 57 -14.45 41.62 5.69
CA TYR A 57 -14.81 42.93 5.11
C TYR A 57 -16.27 43.37 5.33
N THR A 58 -17.22 42.44 5.35
CA THR A 58 -18.64 42.76 5.56
C THR A 58 -19.27 41.67 6.43
N LYS A 59 -19.97 42.08 7.49
CA LYS A 59 -20.59 41.17 8.46
C LYS A 59 -21.70 40.35 7.78
N ASN A 60 -21.40 39.09 7.50
CA ASN A 60 -22.30 38.13 6.88
C ASN A 60 -22.40 36.87 7.73
N PHE A 61 -23.62 36.39 7.97
CA PHE A 61 -23.88 35.18 8.73
C PHE A 61 -23.09 33.97 8.19
N GLY A 62 -23.07 33.77 6.87
CA GLY A 62 -22.40 32.62 6.24
C GLY A 62 -20.88 32.59 6.48
N ASP A 63 -20.23 33.74 6.41
CA ASP A 63 -18.77 33.85 6.59
C ASP A 63 -18.36 33.65 8.06
N LEU A 64 -19.27 33.98 8.98
CA LEU A 64 -19.07 33.81 10.43
C LEU A 64 -19.34 32.38 10.92
N ILE A 65 -19.88 31.48 10.09
CA ILE A 65 -20.03 30.06 10.44
C ILE A 65 -18.67 29.43 10.68
N SER A 66 -17.67 29.75 9.85
CA SER A 66 -16.34 29.18 9.92
C SER A 66 -15.64 29.41 11.27
N PRO A 67 -15.42 30.66 11.73
CA PRO A 67 -14.81 30.91 13.04
C PRO A 67 -15.66 30.37 14.20
N TRP A 68 -17.00 30.42 14.08
CA TRP A 68 -17.88 29.86 15.12
C TRP A 68 -17.74 28.34 15.23
N LEU A 69 -17.73 27.63 14.10
CA LEU A 69 -17.68 26.17 14.05
C LEU A 69 -16.31 25.68 14.52
N VAL A 70 -15.22 26.23 13.98
CA VAL A 70 -13.86 25.87 14.38
C VAL A 70 -13.66 26.06 15.89
N LYS A 71 -14.13 27.17 16.46
CA LYS A 71 -14.12 27.40 17.91
C LYS A 71 -14.92 26.34 18.68
N LYS A 72 -16.09 25.93 18.18
CA LYS A 72 -16.91 24.87 18.80
C LYS A 72 -16.30 23.48 18.71
N MET A 73 -15.62 23.18 17.61
CA MET A 73 -14.97 21.89 17.37
C MET A 73 -13.72 21.71 18.24
N THR A 74 -12.93 22.77 18.37
CA THR A 74 -11.60 22.72 19.00
C THR A 74 -11.58 23.16 20.44
N GLY A 75 -12.58 23.93 20.88
CA GLY A 75 -12.58 24.60 22.18
C GLY A 75 -11.66 25.81 22.27
N LYS A 76 -10.92 26.17 21.20
CA LYS A 76 -9.95 27.26 21.21
C LYS A 76 -10.47 28.52 20.50
N PRO A 77 -10.03 29.71 20.92
CA PRO A 77 -10.31 30.95 20.19
C PRO A 77 -9.71 30.93 18.78
N VAL A 78 -10.32 31.68 17.86
CA VAL A 78 -9.88 31.81 16.46
C VAL A 78 -9.33 33.22 16.25
N ALA A 79 -8.26 33.35 15.48
CA ALA A 79 -7.71 34.62 15.02
C ALA A 79 -7.72 34.68 13.48
N VAL A 80 -7.77 35.89 12.93
CA VAL A 80 -7.56 36.10 11.50
C VAL A 80 -6.12 35.71 11.17
N ALA A 81 -5.94 34.85 10.18
CA ALA A 81 -4.63 34.32 9.81
C ALA A 81 -3.72 35.36 9.16
N ASP A 82 -2.43 35.32 9.50
CA ASP A 82 -1.37 35.78 8.59
C ASP A 82 -1.25 34.77 7.45
N ARG A 83 -1.53 35.23 6.22
CA ARG A 83 -1.57 34.36 5.03
C ARG A 83 -0.19 33.94 4.54
N SER A 84 0.89 34.51 5.10
CA SER A 84 2.26 34.04 4.88
C SER A 84 2.63 32.82 5.71
N GLN A 85 1.80 32.46 6.70
CA GLN A 85 2.01 31.33 7.62
C GLN A 85 0.98 30.22 7.38
N PRO A 86 1.23 28.98 7.85
CA PRO A 86 0.25 27.91 7.81
C PRO A 86 -1.07 28.28 8.48
N HIS A 87 -2.19 28.16 7.76
CA HIS A 87 -3.50 28.54 8.28
C HIS A 87 -4.65 27.76 7.65
N TYR A 88 -5.80 27.76 8.30
CA TYR A 88 -6.98 27.06 7.82
C TYR A 88 -7.87 27.96 6.94
N VAL A 89 -8.48 27.35 5.92
CA VAL A 89 -9.59 27.94 5.15
C VAL A 89 -10.75 26.94 5.20
N VAL A 90 -11.81 27.31 5.92
CA VAL A 90 -12.91 26.40 6.27
C VAL A 90 -14.23 27.05 5.89
N VAL A 91 -15.16 26.27 5.30
CA VAL A 91 -16.53 26.71 4.91
C VAL A 91 -16.53 27.83 3.84
N GLY A 92 -17.60 27.91 3.06
CA GLY A 92 -17.85 29.03 2.15
C GLY A 92 -17.29 28.86 0.74
N SER A 93 -17.39 29.93 -0.06
CA SER A 93 -16.94 29.95 -1.46
C SER A 93 -15.65 30.76 -1.60
N ILE A 94 -14.60 30.39 -0.86
CA ILE A 94 -13.40 31.23 -0.68
C ILE A 94 -12.08 30.53 -0.98
N THR A 95 -12.12 29.52 -1.85
CA THR A 95 -10.90 28.91 -2.38
C THR A 95 -9.96 29.96 -2.99
N ASN A 96 -10.50 31.05 -3.53
CA ASN A 96 -9.73 32.15 -4.09
C ASN A 96 -8.98 33.01 -3.06
N GLN A 97 -9.24 32.80 -1.78
CA GLN A 97 -8.48 33.41 -0.69
C GLN A 97 -7.41 32.49 -0.13
N GLY A 98 -7.21 31.32 -0.73
CA GLY A 98 -6.10 30.45 -0.40
C GLY A 98 -4.74 31.09 -0.70
N SER A 99 -3.71 30.44 -0.22
CA SER A 99 -2.28 30.67 -0.47
C SER A 99 -1.58 29.30 -0.46
N SER A 100 -0.32 29.24 -0.85
CA SER A 100 0.49 28.01 -0.74
C SER A 100 0.56 27.44 0.69
N HIS A 101 0.36 28.28 1.72
CA HIS A 101 0.35 27.88 3.13
C HIS A 101 -1.04 27.49 3.66
N SER A 102 -2.08 27.56 2.82
CA SER A 102 -3.44 27.30 3.26
C SER A 102 -3.73 25.80 3.34
N ILE A 103 -4.47 25.41 4.38
CA ILE A 103 -5.08 24.10 4.55
C ILE A 103 -6.60 24.26 4.37
N LEU A 104 -7.11 23.81 3.22
CA LEU A 104 -8.49 23.99 2.81
C LEU A 104 -9.35 22.77 3.16
N TRP A 105 -10.40 22.98 3.95
CA TRP A 105 -11.32 21.91 4.38
C TRP A 105 -12.77 22.28 4.06
N GLY A 106 -13.31 21.64 3.03
CA GLY A 106 -14.71 21.67 2.61
C GLY A 106 -15.20 23.01 2.04
N THR A 107 -14.27 23.95 1.78
CA THR A 107 -14.56 25.19 1.05
C THR A 107 -14.73 24.92 -0.44
N GLY A 108 -15.44 25.80 -1.15
CA GLY A 108 -15.74 25.64 -2.58
C GLY A 108 -15.44 26.86 -3.43
N MET A 109 -15.64 26.74 -4.74
CA MET A 109 -15.43 27.83 -5.71
C MET A 109 -16.72 28.61 -6.01
N TYR A 110 -16.56 29.80 -6.57
CA TYR A 110 -17.56 30.56 -7.31
C TYR A 110 -17.73 30.07 -8.75
N GLY A 111 -16.75 29.36 -9.31
CA GLY A 111 -16.77 28.87 -10.69
C GLY A 111 -16.25 29.89 -11.71
N THR A 112 -15.88 31.10 -11.27
CA THR A 112 -15.41 32.22 -12.11
C THR A 112 -13.96 32.61 -11.83
N GLU A 113 -13.29 31.91 -10.91
CA GLU A 113 -11.90 32.14 -10.56
C GLU A 113 -10.97 32.00 -11.77
N SER A 114 -9.96 32.87 -11.80
CA SER A 114 -8.81 32.82 -12.70
C SER A 114 -7.65 32.01 -12.11
N GLN A 115 -6.64 31.66 -12.93
CA GLN A 115 -5.47 30.90 -12.48
C GLN A 115 -4.73 31.59 -11.33
N LYS A 116 -4.62 32.93 -11.36
CA LYS A 116 -3.91 33.72 -10.33
C LYS A 116 -4.63 33.73 -8.98
N GLU A 117 -5.92 33.43 -8.98
CA GLU A 117 -6.74 33.40 -7.78
C GLU A 117 -6.71 32.04 -7.09
N VAL A 118 -6.18 30.98 -7.73
CA VAL A 118 -6.17 29.62 -7.17
C VAL A 118 -4.77 29.26 -6.72
N ALA A 119 -4.63 28.94 -5.43
CA ALA A 119 -3.39 28.42 -4.88
C ALA A 119 -3.26 26.93 -5.18
N THR A 120 -2.64 26.58 -6.30
CA THR A 120 -2.49 25.18 -6.76
C THR A 120 -1.67 24.32 -5.81
N ASP A 121 -0.71 24.94 -5.12
CA ASP A 121 0.24 24.28 -4.23
C ASP A 121 -0.26 24.23 -2.78
N ALA A 122 -1.48 24.70 -2.52
CA ALA A 122 -2.09 24.64 -1.21
C ALA A 122 -2.53 23.22 -0.84
N ARG A 123 -2.68 22.95 0.47
CA ARG A 123 -3.15 21.65 0.95
C ARG A 123 -4.67 21.60 0.97
N TYR A 124 -5.27 20.88 0.04
CA TYR A 124 -6.70 20.58 0.05
C TYR A 124 -6.97 19.27 0.77
N THR A 125 -7.72 19.29 1.88
CA THR A 125 -8.13 18.05 2.58
C THR A 125 -9.54 17.61 2.20
N ALA A 126 -10.43 18.57 1.92
CA ALA A 126 -11.74 18.34 1.32
C ALA A 126 -12.19 19.60 0.58
N VAL A 127 -13.13 19.49 -0.34
CA VAL A 127 -13.79 20.63 -0.99
C VAL A 127 -15.30 20.50 -0.91
N ARG A 128 -16.04 21.59 -1.16
CA ARG A 128 -17.50 21.59 -0.98
C ARG A 128 -18.20 20.52 -1.82
N GLY A 129 -17.78 20.34 -3.07
CA GLY A 129 -18.41 19.39 -3.98
C GLY A 129 -17.56 19.00 -5.20
N PRO A 130 -18.09 18.09 -6.02
CA PRO A 130 -17.38 17.51 -7.15
C PRO A 130 -17.10 18.49 -8.29
N LEU A 131 -17.88 19.57 -8.45
CA LEU A 131 -17.64 20.57 -9.50
C LEU A 131 -16.42 21.42 -9.15
N THR A 132 -16.31 21.85 -7.88
CA THR A 132 -15.12 22.53 -7.36
C THR A 132 -13.88 21.66 -7.58
N ARG A 133 -13.94 20.38 -7.17
CA ARG A 133 -12.81 19.46 -7.36
C ARG A 133 -12.43 19.32 -8.83
N SER A 134 -13.41 19.10 -9.70
CA SER A 134 -13.17 18.91 -11.15
C SER A 134 -12.42 20.10 -11.73
N LYS A 135 -12.83 21.32 -11.40
CA LYS A 135 -12.18 22.54 -11.89
C LYS A 135 -10.76 22.71 -11.33
N LEU A 136 -10.56 22.45 -10.03
CA LEU A 136 -9.25 22.50 -9.38
C LEU A 136 -8.26 21.47 -9.95
N SER A 137 -8.69 20.23 -10.13
CA SER A 137 -7.79 19.12 -10.49
C SER A 137 -7.57 18.90 -11.98
N ALA A 138 -8.44 19.40 -12.85
CA ALA A 138 -8.23 19.27 -14.29
C ALA A 138 -6.93 19.98 -14.70
N SER A 139 -6.11 19.33 -15.54
CA SER A 139 -4.88 19.92 -16.10
C SER A 139 -5.17 21.13 -17.00
N ARG A 140 -6.32 21.13 -17.69
CA ARG A 140 -6.88 22.28 -18.40
C ARG A 140 -7.67 23.25 -17.50
N GLY A 141 -7.83 22.91 -16.23
CA GLY A 141 -8.40 23.75 -15.18
C GLY A 141 -7.29 24.48 -14.45
N PHE A 142 -6.98 24.07 -13.21
CA PHE A 142 -5.91 24.68 -12.41
C PHE A 142 -4.72 23.74 -12.12
N GLY A 143 -4.88 22.42 -12.25
CA GLY A 143 -3.81 21.44 -11.99
C GLY A 143 -3.48 21.18 -10.51
N ALA A 144 -4.38 21.52 -9.58
CA ALA A 144 -4.18 21.32 -8.14
C ALA A 144 -4.49 19.88 -7.69
N THR A 145 -3.73 19.36 -6.72
CA THR A 145 -4.01 18.05 -6.09
C THR A 145 -5.15 18.19 -5.07
N VAL A 146 -6.33 17.64 -5.37
CA VAL A 146 -7.52 17.77 -4.53
C VAL A 146 -8.23 16.42 -4.35
N PRO A 147 -8.37 15.90 -3.11
CA PRO A 147 -8.96 14.59 -2.87
C PRO A 147 -10.46 14.56 -3.17
N LYS A 148 -11.01 13.38 -3.49
CA LYS A 148 -12.45 13.12 -3.67
C LYS A 148 -13.24 13.10 -2.34
N VAL A 149 -12.95 14.05 -1.46
CA VAL A 149 -13.68 14.25 -0.20
C VAL A 149 -14.54 15.50 -0.33
N TYR A 150 -15.85 15.32 -0.17
CA TYR A 150 -16.83 16.37 -0.43
C TYR A 150 -17.65 16.73 0.79
N GLY A 151 -17.97 18.01 0.91
CA GLY A 151 -18.98 18.51 1.82
C GLY A 151 -18.59 19.84 2.44
N ASP A 152 -19.60 20.65 2.72
CA ASP A 152 -19.42 21.88 3.47
C ASP A 152 -19.42 21.57 4.98
N PRO A 153 -18.41 21.99 5.76
CA PRO A 153 -18.36 21.72 7.20
C PRO A 153 -19.54 22.32 7.98
N ALA A 154 -20.26 23.30 7.42
CA ALA A 154 -21.51 23.81 8.01
C ALA A 154 -22.57 22.71 8.19
N LEU A 155 -22.47 21.58 7.47
CA LEU A 155 -23.30 20.39 7.68
C LEU A 155 -23.14 19.77 9.09
N LEU A 156 -22.02 20.06 9.79
CA LEU A 156 -21.74 19.58 11.15
C LEU A 156 -22.34 20.47 12.24
N MET A 157 -22.86 21.66 11.91
CA MET A 157 -23.43 22.59 12.89
C MET A 157 -24.48 21.96 13.84
N PRO A 158 -25.43 21.12 13.38
CA PRO A 158 -26.40 20.45 14.26
C PRO A 158 -25.77 19.62 15.39
N TRP A 159 -24.53 19.17 15.25
CA TRP A 159 -23.88 18.37 16.28
C TRP A 159 -23.38 19.21 17.44
N TYR A 160 -22.97 20.45 17.15
CA TYR A 160 -22.46 21.43 18.12
C TYR A 160 -23.54 22.38 18.66
N TYR A 161 -24.62 22.62 17.91
CA TYR A 161 -25.72 23.48 18.34
C TYR A 161 -27.06 23.03 17.78
N PHE A 162 -27.90 22.45 18.64
CA PHE A 162 -29.26 22.03 18.29
C PHE A 162 -30.24 22.40 19.41
N PRO A 163 -30.60 23.69 19.54
CA PRO A 163 -31.51 24.16 20.58
C PRO A 163 -32.91 23.62 20.35
N ARG A 164 -33.66 23.39 21.44
CA ARG A 164 -35.10 23.12 21.35
C ARG A 164 -35.83 24.43 21.09
N VAL A 165 -36.39 24.58 19.90
CA VAL A 165 -37.14 25.78 19.49
C VAL A 165 -38.55 25.38 19.08
N LYS A 166 -39.55 26.09 19.60
CA LYS A 166 -40.95 25.92 19.19
C LYS A 166 -41.15 26.51 17.79
N ILE A 167 -41.81 25.75 16.92
CA ILE A 167 -42.24 26.28 15.62
C ILE A 167 -43.34 27.31 15.83
N THR A 168 -43.11 28.54 15.37
CA THR A 168 -44.03 29.67 15.49
C THR A 168 -44.43 30.26 14.14
N HIS A 169 -43.73 29.92 13.05
CA HIS A 169 -43.98 30.45 11.71
C HIS A 169 -44.09 29.31 10.69
N GLU A 170 -44.92 29.48 9.66
CA GLU A 170 -45.02 28.54 8.53
C GLU A 170 -43.77 28.66 7.65
N TYR A 171 -43.38 29.90 7.30
CA TYR A 171 -42.24 30.18 6.44
C TYR A 171 -41.22 31.07 7.14
N GLY A 172 -39.94 30.80 6.92
CA GLY A 172 -38.82 31.70 7.20
C GLY A 172 -38.17 32.12 5.89
N VAL A 173 -38.01 33.43 5.67
CA VAL A 173 -37.37 33.99 4.49
C VAL A 173 -36.01 34.53 4.89
N CYS A 174 -34.93 33.86 4.47
CA CYS A 174 -33.56 34.29 4.77
C CYS A 174 -33.13 35.37 3.79
N VAL A 175 -32.89 36.58 4.28
CA VAL A 175 -32.57 37.76 3.47
C VAL A 175 -31.11 38.16 3.70
N ARG A 176 -30.32 38.25 2.62
CA ARG A 176 -28.91 38.67 2.67
C ARG A 176 -28.78 40.18 2.77
N TRP A 177 -27.62 40.65 3.23
CA TRP A 177 -27.32 42.09 3.33
C TRP A 177 -27.42 42.82 1.97
N SER A 178 -27.14 42.13 0.87
CA SER A 178 -27.20 42.66 -0.49
C SER A 178 -28.63 42.78 -1.03
N GLU A 179 -29.62 42.21 -0.37
CA GLU A 179 -31.01 42.12 -0.82
C GLU A 179 -31.88 43.15 -0.10
N ARG A 180 -31.48 44.43 -0.20
CA ARG A 180 -32.13 45.56 0.52
C ARG A 180 -33.63 45.63 0.26
N ALA A 181 -34.05 45.48 -0.99
CA ALA A 181 -35.46 45.53 -1.37
C ALA A 181 -36.31 44.41 -0.75
N TRP A 182 -35.73 43.22 -0.49
CA TRP A 182 -36.43 42.15 0.22
C TRP A 182 -36.48 42.41 1.72
N ARG A 183 -35.43 43.02 2.29
CA ARG A 183 -35.40 43.41 3.69
C ARG A 183 -36.49 44.44 4.02
N GLU A 184 -36.77 45.35 3.09
CA GLU A 184 -37.78 46.39 3.21
C GLU A 184 -39.21 45.91 2.88
N ALA A 185 -39.36 44.67 2.38
CA ALA A 185 -40.66 44.10 2.06
C ALA A 185 -41.51 43.88 3.33
N SER A 186 -42.83 43.93 3.18
CA SER A 186 -43.76 43.63 4.27
C SER A 186 -43.98 42.12 4.40
N TYR A 187 -43.82 41.58 5.61
CA TYR A 187 -43.99 40.15 5.90
C TYR A 187 -45.24 39.94 6.74
N GLY A 188 -46.23 39.24 6.17
CA GLY A 188 -47.52 38.99 6.79
C GLY A 188 -47.48 37.91 7.88
N PRO A 189 -48.61 37.70 8.59
CA PRO A 189 -48.72 36.71 9.65
C PRO A 189 -48.25 35.31 9.22
N GLY A 190 -47.47 34.65 10.07
CA GLY A 190 -46.93 33.31 9.81
C GLY A 190 -45.70 33.26 8.92
N VAL A 191 -45.18 34.41 8.44
CA VAL A 191 -43.91 34.51 7.72
C VAL A 191 -42.89 35.29 8.56
N LYS A 192 -41.70 34.74 8.75
CA LYS A 192 -40.60 35.40 9.46
C LYS A 192 -39.50 35.81 8.49
N MET A 193 -39.15 37.09 8.47
CA MET A 193 -37.91 37.54 7.83
C MET A 193 -36.73 37.22 8.74
N ILE A 194 -35.71 36.54 8.20
CA ILE A 194 -34.51 36.10 8.91
C ILE A 194 -33.32 36.85 8.31
N ASP A 195 -32.79 37.82 9.05
CA ASP A 195 -31.69 38.66 8.58
C ASP A 195 -30.33 37.94 8.67
N PHE A 196 -29.73 37.67 7.50
CA PHE A 196 -28.42 37.04 7.37
C PHE A 196 -27.24 38.03 7.45
N SER A 197 -27.48 39.30 7.75
CA SER A 197 -26.41 40.25 8.11
C SER A 197 -26.06 40.24 9.61
N ARG A 198 -26.83 39.51 10.42
CA ARG A 198 -26.59 39.37 11.85
C ARG A 198 -25.32 38.57 12.16
N THR A 199 -24.62 38.98 13.21
CA THR A 199 -23.43 38.29 13.74
C THR A 199 -23.75 37.22 14.79
N ASP A 200 -24.99 37.18 15.29
CA ASP A 200 -25.48 36.16 16.22
C ASP A 200 -25.83 34.86 15.48
N ILE A 201 -24.81 34.01 15.26
CA ILE A 201 -24.96 32.72 14.59
C ILE A 201 -26.06 31.86 15.22
N GLN A 202 -26.06 31.77 16.55
CA GLN A 202 -26.99 30.92 17.28
C GLN A 202 -28.43 31.43 17.21
N GLY A 203 -28.64 32.75 17.25
CA GLY A 203 -29.95 33.37 17.09
C GLY A 203 -30.52 33.23 15.70
N VAL A 204 -29.70 33.38 14.65
CA VAL A 204 -30.15 33.10 13.28
C VAL A 204 -30.56 31.63 13.14
N VAL A 205 -29.79 30.69 13.70
CA VAL A 205 -30.18 29.28 13.74
C VAL A 205 -31.48 29.07 14.51
N ARG A 206 -31.67 29.71 15.67
CA ARG A 206 -32.95 29.65 16.40
C ARG A 206 -34.12 30.18 15.57
N ASP A 207 -33.91 31.26 14.82
CA ASP A 207 -34.94 31.83 13.95
C ASP A 207 -35.30 30.88 12.81
N MET A 208 -34.32 30.27 12.15
CA MET A 208 -34.56 29.22 11.15
C MET A 208 -35.32 28.04 11.77
N LEU A 209 -34.91 27.59 12.96
CA LEU A 209 -35.58 26.53 13.71
C LEU A 209 -36.95 26.94 14.28
N SER A 210 -37.38 28.20 14.17
CA SER A 210 -38.74 28.63 14.53
C SER A 210 -39.72 28.51 13.35
N CYS A 211 -39.24 28.15 12.15
CA CYS A 211 -40.02 28.05 10.93
C CYS A 211 -40.25 26.58 10.52
N ARG A 212 -41.36 26.29 9.80
CA ARG A 212 -41.61 24.96 9.20
C ARG A 212 -40.86 24.77 7.89
N LYS A 213 -40.74 25.82 7.08
CA LYS A 213 -40.08 25.82 5.77
C LYS A 213 -39.19 27.05 5.62
N ILE A 214 -38.10 26.94 4.85
CA ILE A 214 -37.16 28.03 4.58
C ILE A 214 -37.20 28.42 3.10
N VAL A 215 -37.29 29.72 2.82
CA VAL A 215 -37.08 30.32 1.50
C VAL A 215 -35.78 31.10 1.55
N THR A 216 -34.86 30.87 0.61
CA THR A 216 -33.56 31.55 0.63
C THR A 216 -32.89 31.58 -0.74
N SER A 217 -32.18 32.66 -1.01
CA SER A 217 -31.22 32.81 -2.10
C SER A 217 -29.77 32.58 -1.64
N SER A 218 -29.57 32.30 -0.35
CA SER A 218 -28.26 32.07 0.26
C SER A 218 -27.88 30.61 0.25
N LEU A 219 -26.67 30.29 -0.24
CA LEU A 219 -26.13 28.92 -0.21
C LEU A 219 -26.11 28.35 1.21
N HIS A 220 -25.57 29.09 2.19
CA HIS A 220 -25.57 28.63 3.59
C HIS A 220 -26.98 28.55 4.18
N GLY A 221 -27.94 29.31 3.66
CA GLY A 221 -29.35 29.13 4.04
C GLY A 221 -29.87 27.75 3.64
N LEU A 222 -29.50 27.27 2.44
CA LEU A 222 -29.84 25.93 1.97
C LEU A 222 -29.07 24.84 2.72
N ILE A 223 -27.75 25.01 2.91
CA ILE A 223 -26.89 24.06 3.63
C ILE A 223 -27.42 23.84 5.05
N LEU A 224 -27.73 24.92 5.78
CA LEU A 224 -28.24 24.80 7.14
C LEU A 224 -29.67 24.27 7.17
N ALA A 225 -30.53 24.66 6.24
CA ALA A 225 -31.86 24.06 6.16
C ALA A 225 -31.76 22.53 5.98
N ASP A 226 -30.86 22.05 5.12
CA ASP A 226 -30.60 20.62 4.95
C ASP A 226 -30.00 19.96 6.19
N ALA A 227 -28.97 20.57 6.79
CA ALA A 227 -28.32 20.06 8.00
C ALA A 227 -29.31 19.91 9.17
N TYR A 228 -30.22 20.88 9.34
CA TYR A 228 -31.23 20.88 10.40
C TYR A 228 -32.54 20.17 10.02
N GLY A 229 -32.64 19.60 8.82
CA GLY A 229 -33.83 18.87 8.36
C GLY A 229 -35.07 19.75 8.16
N ILE A 230 -34.88 21.00 7.73
CA ILE A 230 -35.94 21.96 7.43
C ILE A 230 -36.18 21.98 5.91
N PRO A 231 -37.41 21.67 5.42
CA PRO A 231 -37.73 21.79 4.01
C PRO A 231 -37.43 23.18 3.48
N SER A 232 -36.79 23.27 2.30
CA SER A 232 -36.34 24.55 1.74
C SER A 232 -36.65 24.72 0.26
N ALA A 233 -36.84 25.98 -0.14
CA ALA A 233 -36.96 26.43 -1.53
C ALA A 233 -35.78 27.36 -1.86
N TRP A 234 -35.12 27.09 -2.99
CA TRP A 234 -34.03 27.91 -3.53
C TRP A 234 -34.61 29.03 -4.39
N LEU A 235 -34.47 30.26 -3.94
CA LEU A 235 -34.95 31.44 -4.63
C LEU A 235 -33.85 32.00 -5.54
N ALA A 236 -34.20 32.29 -6.80
CA ALA A 236 -33.32 32.93 -7.76
C ALA A 236 -32.98 34.36 -7.31
N SER A 237 -31.72 34.75 -7.46
CA SER A 237 -31.27 36.11 -7.17
C SER A 237 -30.08 36.43 -8.07
N THR A 238 -30.05 37.64 -8.62
CA THR A 238 -28.96 38.13 -9.47
C THR A 238 -27.75 38.64 -8.67
N SER A 239 -27.91 38.79 -7.35
CA SER A 239 -26.88 39.37 -6.47
C SER A 239 -25.76 38.43 -5.97
N PRO A 240 -25.84 37.09 -5.98
CA PRO A 240 -24.71 36.24 -5.58
C PRO A 240 -23.58 36.21 -6.63
N ARG A 241 -22.35 36.50 -6.21
CA ARG A 241 -21.13 36.19 -6.98
C ARG A 241 -21.03 34.68 -7.26
N GLY A 242 -20.64 34.31 -8.48
CA GLY A 242 -20.46 32.92 -8.93
C GLY A 242 -21.70 32.22 -9.48
N GLY A 243 -22.83 32.93 -9.65
CA GLY A 243 -24.05 32.37 -10.23
C GLY A 243 -24.52 31.09 -9.53
N GLU A 244 -24.97 30.12 -10.33
CA GLU A 244 -25.54 28.86 -9.85
C GLU A 244 -24.49 27.77 -9.53
N PHE A 245 -23.24 27.94 -9.98
CA PHE A 245 -22.18 26.93 -9.87
C PHE A 245 -22.03 26.40 -8.43
N LYS A 246 -21.90 27.31 -7.47
CA LYS A 246 -21.69 26.94 -6.05
C LYS A 246 -22.86 26.18 -5.43
N PHE A 247 -24.07 26.37 -5.95
CA PHE A 247 -25.28 25.69 -5.50
C PHE A 247 -25.32 24.27 -6.05
N HIS A 248 -25.10 24.10 -7.36
CA HIS A 248 -25.01 22.78 -7.97
C HIS A 248 -23.87 21.94 -7.41
N ASP A 249 -22.73 22.58 -7.13
CA ASP A 249 -21.58 21.94 -6.49
C ASP A 249 -21.96 21.35 -5.12
N TYR A 250 -22.69 22.13 -4.30
CA TYR A 250 -23.24 21.64 -3.03
C TYR A 250 -24.29 20.54 -3.23
N PHE A 251 -25.28 20.74 -4.11
CA PHE A 251 -26.35 19.76 -4.33
C PHE A 251 -25.82 18.40 -4.78
N ALA A 252 -24.77 18.39 -5.59
CA ALA A 252 -24.07 17.18 -5.98
C ALA A 252 -23.41 16.47 -4.78
N SER A 253 -22.83 17.22 -3.83
CA SER A 253 -22.19 16.66 -2.63
C SER A 253 -23.19 15.93 -1.71
N VAL A 254 -24.42 16.43 -1.61
CA VAL A 254 -25.47 15.88 -0.71
C VAL A 254 -26.56 15.10 -1.46
N GLN A 255 -26.37 14.90 -2.77
CA GLN A 255 -27.30 14.24 -3.70
C GLN A 255 -28.74 14.77 -3.59
N LYS A 256 -28.89 16.08 -3.48
CA LYS A 256 -30.19 16.74 -3.29
C LYS A 256 -30.36 17.91 -4.26
N TRP A 257 -30.75 17.58 -5.48
CA TRP A 257 -30.94 18.55 -6.56
C TRP A 257 -32.16 19.45 -6.36
N ARG A 258 -32.01 20.71 -6.78
CA ARG A 258 -33.03 21.75 -6.75
C ARG A 258 -32.85 22.66 -7.96
N LEU A 259 -33.96 23.24 -8.41
CA LEU A 259 -33.97 24.32 -9.38
C LEU A 259 -34.17 25.65 -8.65
N ALA A 260 -33.54 26.71 -9.16
CA ALA A 260 -33.81 28.06 -8.71
C ALA A 260 -35.23 28.44 -9.11
N GLN A 261 -35.95 29.11 -8.22
CA GLN A 261 -37.34 29.51 -8.45
C GLN A 261 -37.44 31.03 -8.46
N GLU A 262 -38.17 31.58 -9.43
CA GLU A 262 -38.33 33.02 -9.56
C GLU A 262 -39.51 33.52 -8.72
N LEU A 263 -39.22 34.43 -7.79
CA LEU A 263 -40.24 35.19 -7.06
C LEU A 263 -39.62 36.47 -6.49
N ASP A 264 -40.05 37.62 -6.99
CA ASP A 264 -39.64 38.90 -6.43
C ASP A 264 -40.52 39.28 -5.22
N LEU A 265 -39.85 39.38 -4.06
CA LEU A 265 -40.48 39.73 -2.79
C LEU A 265 -40.63 41.25 -2.59
N ALA A 266 -39.90 42.08 -3.34
CA ALA A 266 -39.78 43.52 -3.07
C ALA A 266 -41.08 44.31 -3.27
N LYS A 267 -41.97 43.85 -4.15
CA LYS A 267 -43.12 44.64 -4.64
C LYS A 267 -44.47 44.26 -4.03
N ARG A 268 -44.50 43.40 -3.01
CA ARG A 268 -45.74 42.79 -2.50
C ARG A 268 -45.62 42.39 -1.03
N THR A 269 -46.74 42.34 -0.32
CA THR A 269 -46.78 41.74 1.02
C THR A 269 -46.51 40.24 0.90
N VAL A 270 -45.46 39.76 1.55
CA VAL A 270 -45.06 38.36 1.58
C VAL A 270 -45.97 37.59 2.55
N THR A 271 -46.87 36.78 2.01
CA THR A 271 -47.84 36.00 2.80
C THR A 271 -47.58 34.49 2.67
N THR A 272 -48.14 33.71 3.60
CA THR A 272 -48.10 32.25 3.54
C THR A 272 -48.73 31.71 2.26
N LYS A 273 -49.85 32.30 1.81
CA LYS A 273 -50.53 31.95 0.55
C LYS A 273 -49.66 32.22 -0.68
N LEU A 274 -48.98 33.37 -0.72
CA LEU A 274 -48.05 33.70 -1.81
C LEU A 274 -46.93 32.65 -1.92
N LEU A 275 -46.23 32.40 -0.81
CA LEU A 275 -45.10 31.46 -0.80
C LEU A 275 -45.54 30.02 -1.06
N GLY A 276 -46.70 29.61 -0.55
CA GLY A 276 -47.25 28.27 -0.77
C GLY A 276 -47.71 28.02 -2.21
N ASN A 277 -48.20 29.05 -2.90
CA ASN A 277 -48.63 28.92 -4.30
C ASN A 277 -47.47 29.06 -5.29
N ALA A 278 -46.49 29.89 -4.98
CA ALA A 278 -45.41 30.22 -5.91
C ALA A 278 -44.19 29.31 -5.82
N LEU A 279 -43.97 28.63 -4.68
CA LEU A 279 -42.73 27.90 -4.42
C LEU A 279 -42.96 26.42 -4.09
N THR A 280 -42.12 25.58 -4.67
CA THR A 280 -41.96 24.16 -4.35
C THR A 280 -40.87 23.99 -3.28
N PHE A 281 -41.18 23.24 -2.23
CA PHE A 281 -40.26 22.97 -1.12
C PHE A 281 -39.78 21.53 -1.16
N ASN A 282 -38.45 21.33 -1.13
CA ASN A 282 -37.88 20.00 -1.08
C ASN A 282 -37.69 19.53 0.38
N GLY A 283 -38.64 18.72 0.85
CA GLY A 283 -38.61 18.07 2.17
C GLY A 283 -37.93 16.69 2.20
N ALA A 284 -37.36 16.22 1.08
CA ALA A 284 -36.62 14.96 1.06
C ALA A 284 -35.37 15.07 1.94
N PRO A 285 -34.97 14.00 2.64
CA PRO A 285 -33.71 14.00 3.37
C PRO A 285 -32.53 14.04 2.40
N MET A 286 -31.42 14.63 2.81
CA MET A 286 -30.18 14.55 2.05
C MET A 286 -29.56 13.15 2.16
N HIS A 287 -28.83 12.73 1.13
CA HIS A 287 -28.05 11.49 1.12
C HIS A 287 -26.57 11.86 1.21
N TYR A 288 -26.03 11.86 2.44
CA TYR A 288 -24.68 12.34 2.72
C TYR A 288 -23.98 11.45 3.75
N ASP A 289 -22.73 11.05 3.46
CA ASP A 289 -21.85 10.34 4.38
C ASP A 289 -20.87 11.34 5.02
N TYR A 290 -20.99 11.50 6.34
CA TYR A 290 -20.15 12.40 7.12
C TYR A 290 -18.75 11.85 7.40
N GLY A 291 -18.56 10.53 7.30
CA GLY A 291 -17.29 9.86 7.64
C GLY A 291 -16.09 10.46 6.92
N PRO A 292 -16.08 10.50 5.57
CA PRO A 292 -14.98 11.06 4.79
C PRO A 292 -14.66 12.52 5.15
N LEU A 293 -15.68 13.36 5.39
CA LEU A 293 -15.47 14.77 5.75
C LEU A 293 -14.80 14.93 7.13
N LEU A 294 -15.17 14.09 8.10
CA LEU A 294 -14.55 14.05 9.43
C LEU A 294 -13.12 13.52 9.38
N GLU A 295 -12.89 12.44 8.63
CA GLU A 295 -11.55 11.86 8.45
C GLU A 295 -10.59 12.83 7.75
N ALA A 296 -11.10 13.65 6.83
CA ALA A 296 -10.35 14.71 6.16
C ALA A 296 -10.22 16.01 6.97
N CYS A 297 -10.86 16.11 8.15
CA CYS A 297 -10.73 17.30 8.98
C CYS A 297 -9.27 17.43 9.44
N PRO A 298 -8.60 18.57 9.18
CA PRO A 298 -7.16 18.67 9.39
C PRO A 298 -6.75 18.66 10.86
N PHE A 299 -7.70 18.87 11.78
CA PHE A 299 -7.48 18.94 13.22
C PHE A 299 -8.33 17.93 14.03
N LEU A 300 -8.85 16.88 13.38
CA LEU A 300 -9.45 15.73 14.06
C LEU A 300 -8.61 14.46 13.84
N ARG A 301 -8.62 13.57 14.85
CA ARG A 301 -8.00 12.25 14.83
C ARG A 301 -8.92 11.22 15.45
N LYS A 302 -9.00 10.01 14.89
CA LYS A 302 -9.76 8.91 15.47
C LYS A 302 -9.00 8.31 16.67
N LYS A 303 -9.65 8.20 17.83
CA LYS A 303 -9.07 7.64 19.06
C LYS A 303 -8.59 6.21 18.84
N GLY A 304 -7.41 5.87 19.39
CA GLY A 304 -6.81 4.53 19.29
C GLY A 304 -6.16 4.20 17.94
N CYS A 305 -6.15 5.12 16.99
CA CYS A 305 -5.42 4.97 15.73
C CYS A 305 -4.23 5.94 15.74
N PRO A 306 -2.97 5.46 15.79
CA PRO A 306 -1.83 6.31 15.44
C PRO A 306 -2.10 6.75 14.00
N LYS A 307 -2.23 8.06 13.79
CA LYS A 307 -2.43 8.60 12.44
C LYS A 307 -1.13 8.33 11.69
N ALA A 308 -1.05 7.22 10.97
CA ALA A 308 -0.33 7.27 9.71
C ALA A 308 -0.96 8.44 8.98
N HIS A 309 -0.16 9.47 8.67
CA HIS A 309 -0.51 10.34 7.55
C HIS A 309 -0.51 9.42 6.34
N LEU A 310 -1.56 8.63 6.16
CA LEU A 310 -1.74 7.88 4.94
C LEU A 310 -1.93 8.96 3.88
N PRO A 311 -1.02 9.02 2.91
CA PRO A 311 -1.13 9.98 1.84
C PRO A 311 -2.47 9.86 1.14
N PRO A 312 -3.03 10.97 0.62
CA PRO A 312 -4.23 10.89 -0.20
C PRO A 312 -4.02 9.87 -1.32
N HIS A 313 -5.04 9.03 -1.52
CA HIS A 313 -5.07 8.05 -2.59
C HIS A 313 -4.71 8.69 -3.94
N GLU A 314 -4.01 7.96 -4.80
CA GLU A 314 -3.96 8.29 -6.22
C GLU A 314 -5.40 8.45 -6.72
N ASP A 315 -5.75 9.66 -7.18
CA ASP A 315 -7.04 9.91 -7.76
C ASP A 315 -7.15 9.19 -9.10
N GLY A 316 -8.20 8.38 -9.31
CA GLY A 316 -8.81 8.39 -10.64
C GLY A 316 -9.44 7.16 -11.26
N VAL A 317 -9.67 6.01 -10.63
CA VAL A 317 -10.61 5.02 -11.23
C VAL A 317 -11.38 4.28 -10.14
N ALA A 318 -12.69 4.17 -10.33
CA ALA A 318 -13.52 3.25 -9.57
C ALA A 318 -12.87 1.85 -9.57
N HIS A 319 -12.78 1.22 -8.40
CA HIS A 319 -12.39 -0.19 -8.27
C HIS A 319 -13.50 -1.12 -8.79
N ARG A 320 -13.84 -1.03 -10.07
CA ARG A 320 -14.25 -2.22 -10.81
C ARG A 320 -13.14 -2.49 -11.80
N ARG A 321 -12.23 -3.38 -11.40
CA ARG A 321 -11.42 -4.09 -12.38
C ARG A 321 -12.40 -4.60 -13.43
N ALA A 322 -12.21 -4.22 -14.68
CA ALA A 322 -13.05 -4.72 -15.75
C ALA A 322 -13.00 -6.26 -15.68
N PRO A 323 -14.12 -6.98 -15.85
CA PRO A 323 -14.20 -8.41 -15.57
C PRO A 323 -13.09 -9.25 -16.24
N GLY A 324 -12.65 -8.87 -17.44
CA GLY A 324 -11.58 -9.50 -18.19
C GLY A 324 -10.15 -9.16 -17.75
N THR A 325 -9.95 -8.25 -16.78
CA THR A 325 -8.60 -7.90 -16.28
C THR A 325 -7.84 -9.12 -15.79
N THR A 326 -8.48 -10.01 -15.03
CA THR A 326 -7.85 -11.24 -14.53
C THR A 326 -7.62 -12.26 -15.65
N ALA A 327 -8.46 -12.27 -16.69
CA ALA A 327 -8.28 -13.14 -17.84
C ALA A 327 -7.07 -12.70 -18.69
N MET A 328 -6.84 -11.38 -18.82
CA MET A 328 -5.67 -10.81 -19.51
C MET A 328 -4.38 -10.87 -18.68
N LEU A 329 -4.46 -10.47 -17.41
CA LEU A 329 -3.33 -10.30 -16.49
C LEU A 329 -3.58 -11.08 -15.18
N PRO A 330 -3.54 -12.43 -15.20
CA PRO A 330 -3.92 -13.27 -14.06
C PRO A 330 -3.09 -12.99 -12.79
N SER A 331 -1.85 -12.54 -12.96
CA SER A 331 -0.96 -12.15 -11.86
C SER A 331 -0.74 -10.63 -11.73
N LEU A 332 -1.71 -9.80 -12.16
CA LEU A 332 -1.69 -8.33 -11.95
C LEU A 332 -1.24 -7.96 -10.53
N GLY A 333 -0.26 -7.05 -10.43
CA GLY A 333 0.34 -6.61 -9.18
C GLY A 333 1.50 -7.46 -8.66
N LEU A 334 1.95 -8.46 -9.42
CA LEU A 334 3.10 -9.29 -9.08
C LEU A 334 4.42 -8.50 -9.18
N PHE A 335 5.27 -8.70 -8.19
CA PHE A 335 6.68 -8.30 -8.19
C PHE A 335 7.47 -9.21 -7.24
N GLY A 336 8.74 -9.45 -7.57
CA GLY A 336 9.61 -10.38 -6.86
C GLY A 336 10.34 -9.81 -5.64
N GLY A 337 11.18 -10.68 -5.07
CA GLY A 337 12.03 -10.42 -3.91
C GLY A 337 13.52 -10.63 -4.16
N VAL A 338 13.94 -10.58 -5.43
CA VAL A 338 15.28 -10.94 -5.91
C VAL A 338 15.88 -9.78 -6.70
N HIS A 339 17.20 -9.73 -6.89
CA HIS A 339 17.83 -8.61 -7.61
C HIS A 339 17.45 -8.56 -9.10
N ALA A 340 16.96 -9.65 -9.68
CA ALA A 340 16.42 -9.67 -11.03
C ALA A 340 14.93 -9.25 -11.13
N ASP A 341 14.22 -9.13 -10.00
CA ASP A 341 12.78 -8.82 -9.96
C ASP A 341 12.38 -8.24 -8.60
N TYR A 342 12.02 -6.96 -8.63
CA TYR A 342 11.59 -6.14 -7.51
C TYR A 342 10.62 -5.06 -8.01
N LEU A 343 9.90 -4.41 -7.10
CA LEU A 343 9.13 -3.22 -7.44
C LEU A 343 10.05 -2.01 -7.45
N SER A 344 10.20 -1.37 -8.61
CA SER A 344 10.98 -0.14 -8.80
C SER A 344 10.06 1.08 -8.86
N LEU A 345 10.32 2.09 -8.05
CA LEU A 345 9.50 3.30 -7.95
C LEU A 345 10.39 4.55 -8.05
N PRO A 346 10.11 5.49 -8.97
CA PRO A 346 10.80 6.77 -8.97
C PRO A 346 10.43 7.56 -7.71
N THR A 347 11.42 8.04 -6.98
CA THR A 347 11.20 8.86 -5.77
C THR A 347 10.81 10.29 -6.15
N GLY A 348 11.34 10.80 -7.28
CA GLY A 348 11.13 12.15 -7.79
C GLY A 348 11.88 13.24 -7.01
N GLY A 349 13.00 12.91 -6.36
CA GLY A 349 13.81 13.81 -5.54
C GLY A 349 13.89 13.37 -4.08
N ASP A 350 14.18 14.32 -3.20
CA ASP A 350 14.41 14.05 -1.78
C ASP A 350 13.17 13.44 -1.10
N ILE A 351 13.42 12.48 -0.20
CA ILE A 351 12.38 11.78 0.55
C ILE A 351 12.65 11.86 2.06
N SER A 352 11.63 12.24 2.84
CA SER A 352 11.67 12.22 4.31
C SER A 352 10.97 11.01 4.92
N LYS A 353 9.99 10.42 4.20
CA LYS A 353 9.24 9.24 4.65
C LYS A 353 8.85 8.34 3.49
N VAL A 354 8.76 7.04 3.75
CA VAL A 354 8.17 6.02 2.87
C VAL A 354 7.11 5.25 3.66
N THR A 355 5.89 5.20 3.15
CA THR A 355 4.80 4.39 3.74
C THR A 355 4.35 3.32 2.75
N LEU A 356 4.39 2.07 3.20
CA LEU A 356 3.94 0.86 2.53
C LEU A 356 2.62 0.42 3.18
N PHE A 357 1.54 0.29 2.42
CA PHE A 357 0.22 0.02 3.00
C PHE A 357 -0.73 -0.70 2.04
N LEU A 358 -1.80 -1.29 2.59
CA LEU A 358 -2.95 -1.77 1.81
C LEU A 358 -4.08 -0.73 1.88
N ALA A 359 -4.52 -0.25 0.71
CA ALA A 359 -5.52 0.80 0.57
C ALA A 359 -6.98 0.31 0.72
N ASN A 360 -7.93 1.24 0.80
CA ASN A 360 -9.38 0.97 0.68
C ASN A 360 -9.96 -0.04 1.67
N ARG A 361 -9.53 -0.03 2.95
CA ARG A 361 -9.98 -1.00 3.95
C ARG A 361 -9.71 -2.45 3.53
N ALA A 362 -8.69 -2.66 2.70
CA ALA A 362 -8.28 -4.01 2.33
C ALA A 362 -7.74 -4.73 3.58
N THR A 363 -8.35 -5.87 3.89
CA THR A 363 -7.83 -6.79 4.90
C THR A 363 -6.68 -7.57 4.31
N GLY A 364 -5.55 -7.59 5.01
CA GLY A 364 -4.37 -8.31 4.57
C GLY A 364 -3.21 -8.12 5.52
N GLN A 365 -2.00 -8.30 5.00
CA GLN A 365 -0.77 -8.26 5.76
C GLN A 365 0.31 -7.61 4.91
N ILE A 366 1.11 -6.71 5.49
CA ILE A 366 2.38 -6.30 4.89
C ILE A 366 3.41 -7.33 5.35
N ASP A 367 4.00 -8.08 4.41
CA ASP A 367 5.08 -9.02 4.65
C ASP A 367 6.08 -8.89 3.49
N LEU A 368 7.19 -8.19 3.75
CA LEU A 368 8.17 -7.79 2.73
C LEU A 368 9.58 -8.14 3.21
N ARG A 369 10.49 -8.38 2.26
CA ARG A 369 11.86 -8.77 2.55
C ARG A 369 12.76 -7.57 2.86
N GLY A 370 12.58 -6.45 2.19
CA GLY A 370 13.44 -5.28 2.41
C GLY A 370 13.22 -4.15 1.42
N LEU A 371 13.95 -3.06 1.66
CA LEU A 371 14.01 -1.87 0.82
C LEU A 371 15.45 -1.55 0.41
N GLU A 372 15.63 -0.92 -0.74
CA GLU A 372 16.89 -0.28 -1.13
C GLU A 372 16.61 1.07 -1.79
N LEU A 373 17.52 2.03 -1.60
CA LEU A 373 17.49 3.33 -2.27
C LEU A 373 18.67 3.45 -3.22
N PHE A 374 18.43 4.08 -4.36
CA PHE A 374 19.42 4.35 -5.39
C PHE A 374 19.36 5.82 -5.78
N ASP A 375 20.52 6.42 -6.03
CA ASP A 375 20.62 7.78 -6.57
C ASP A 375 20.16 7.83 -8.04
N SER A 376 20.14 9.03 -8.64
CA SER A 376 19.77 9.22 -10.04
C SER A 376 20.71 8.55 -11.05
N ASN A 377 21.92 8.17 -10.62
CA ASN A 377 22.92 7.48 -11.44
C ASN A 377 22.85 5.95 -11.27
N GLY A 378 21.91 5.44 -10.45
CA GLY A 378 21.77 4.01 -10.18
C GLY A 378 22.79 3.44 -9.20
N LYS A 379 23.45 4.28 -8.39
CA LYS A 379 24.32 3.84 -7.29
C LYS A 379 23.49 3.64 -6.01
N LYS A 380 23.71 2.52 -5.31
CA LYS A 380 23.03 2.21 -4.04
C LYS A 380 23.43 3.22 -2.97
N ILE A 381 22.43 3.75 -2.26
CA ILE A 381 22.60 4.65 -1.11
C ILE A 381 22.60 3.79 0.16
N PRO A 382 23.69 3.78 0.96
CA PRO A 382 23.70 3.10 2.24
C PRO A 382 22.81 3.84 3.24
N ILE A 383 21.97 3.10 3.95
CA ILE A 383 21.10 3.62 5.02
C ILE A 383 21.43 2.81 6.28
N ALA A 384 21.90 3.48 7.34
CA ALA A 384 22.13 2.82 8.62
C ALA A 384 20.80 2.67 9.39
N GLU A 385 20.67 1.59 10.17
CA GLU A 385 19.49 1.37 11.01
C GLU A 385 19.24 2.54 11.99
N THR A 386 20.31 3.21 12.45
CA THR A 386 20.24 4.39 13.33
C THR A 386 19.63 5.62 12.66
N ASP A 387 19.64 5.68 11.33
CA ASP A 387 19.19 6.86 10.56
C ASP A 387 17.70 6.78 10.19
N VAL A 388 17.02 5.70 10.59
CA VAL A 388 15.62 5.46 10.26
C VAL A 388 14.80 5.05 11.47
N THR A 389 13.56 5.52 11.51
CA THR A 389 12.55 5.05 12.44
C THR A 389 11.46 4.30 11.68
N VAL A 390 11.22 3.05 12.06
CA VAL A 390 10.15 2.22 11.47
C VAL A 390 8.95 2.17 12.41
N THR A 391 7.79 2.64 11.93
CA THR A 391 6.50 2.57 12.63
C THR A 391 5.54 1.71 11.83
N GLN A 392 4.81 0.79 12.47
CA GLN A 392 3.88 -0.11 11.78
C GLN A 392 2.57 -0.27 12.56
N SER A 393 1.48 -0.57 11.85
CA SER A 393 0.14 -0.76 12.43
C SER A 393 0.10 -1.87 13.48
N SER A 394 0.85 -2.94 13.24
CA SER A 394 1.04 -4.05 14.18
C SER A 394 2.35 -4.79 13.86
N ASN A 395 2.85 -5.57 14.82
CA ASN A 395 4.03 -6.42 14.64
C ASN A 395 3.67 -7.90 14.77
N ALA A 396 4.01 -8.71 13.77
CA ALA A 396 3.87 -10.17 13.80
C ALA A 396 5.21 -10.92 13.72
N MET A 397 6.34 -10.21 13.84
CA MET A 397 7.66 -10.84 13.99
C MET A 397 7.92 -11.20 15.47
N SER A 398 8.66 -12.28 15.73
CA SER A 398 8.97 -12.72 17.10
C SER A 398 9.93 -11.75 17.80
N LYS A 399 9.93 -11.74 19.14
CA LYS A 399 10.56 -10.72 20.01
C LYS A 399 12.09 -10.58 19.94
N ASN A 400 12.82 -11.39 19.17
CA ASN A 400 14.29 -11.46 19.24
C ASN A 400 15.01 -10.72 18.09
N GLY A 401 14.72 -9.43 17.94
CA GLY A 401 15.55 -8.49 17.19
C GLY A 401 14.75 -7.59 16.26
N ALA A 402 14.94 -6.27 16.40
CA ALA A 402 14.73 -5.36 15.29
C ALA A 402 15.60 -5.88 14.13
N ARG A 403 15.00 -6.08 12.96
CA ARG A 403 15.73 -6.50 11.77
C ARG A 403 15.72 -5.35 10.79
N ASP A 404 16.91 -4.87 10.44
CA ASP A 404 17.11 -3.74 9.55
C ASP A 404 16.48 -4.01 8.16
N LEU A 405 15.50 -3.18 7.80
CA LEU A 405 14.76 -3.29 6.55
C LEU A 405 15.64 -3.03 5.31
N PHE A 406 16.72 -2.25 5.45
CA PHE A 406 17.69 -1.95 4.39
C PHE A 406 18.82 -3.00 4.30
N ALA A 407 18.92 -3.88 5.29
CA ALA A 407 19.77 -5.08 5.28
C ALA A 407 18.98 -6.38 5.00
N PHE A 408 17.79 -6.28 4.40
CA PHE A 408 16.89 -7.42 4.12
C PHE A 408 16.43 -8.20 5.36
N GLY A 409 16.33 -7.52 6.50
CA GLY A 409 15.81 -8.04 7.75
C GLY A 409 14.31 -8.39 7.73
N GLY A 410 13.58 -7.78 6.80
CA GLY A 410 12.15 -7.98 6.57
C GLY A 410 11.24 -7.20 7.52
N VAL A 411 9.97 -7.08 7.15
CA VAL A 411 8.91 -6.48 7.97
C VAL A 411 7.63 -7.28 7.85
N ARG A 412 6.89 -7.43 8.95
CA ARG A 412 5.63 -8.18 8.97
C ARG A 412 4.61 -7.62 9.95
N THR A 413 3.46 -7.18 9.44
CA THR A 413 2.28 -6.84 10.25
C THR A 413 1.47 -8.09 10.61
N LYS A 414 0.51 -7.99 11.53
CA LYS A 414 -0.55 -9.00 11.67
C LYS A 414 -1.50 -8.90 10.48
N PRO A 415 -2.29 -9.95 10.18
CA PRO A 415 -3.45 -9.83 9.31
C PRO A 415 -4.47 -8.86 9.94
N GLU A 416 -4.71 -7.73 9.29
CA GLU A 416 -5.59 -6.66 9.79
C GLU A 416 -6.17 -5.83 8.64
N GLU A 417 -7.08 -4.91 8.95
CA GLU A 417 -7.64 -3.96 7.98
C GLU A 417 -6.67 -2.79 7.77
N SER A 418 -6.32 -2.50 6.51
CA SER A 418 -5.40 -1.41 6.13
C SER A 418 -4.05 -1.42 6.87
N PRO A 419 -3.30 -2.55 6.90
CA PRO A 419 -1.99 -2.58 7.54
C PRO A 419 -1.04 -1.59 6.86
N TYR A 420 -0.13 -1.02 7.65
CA TYR A 420 0.90 -0.10 7.15
C TYR A 420 2.24 -0.31 7.84
N VAL A 421 3.29 0.07 7.12
CA VAL A 421 4.67 0.23 7.60
C VAL A 421 5.16 1.58 7.08
N THR A 422 5.64 2.45 7.97
CA THR A 422 6.23 3.74 7.64
C THR A 422 7.67 3.77 8.09
N VAL A 423 8.57 4.07 7.15
CA VAL A 423 9.97 4.38 7.39
C VAL A 423 10.12 5.89 7.36
N SER A 424 10.59 6.49 8.46
CA SER A 424 10.95 7.91 8.53
C SER A 424 12.46 8.03 8.57
N PHE A 425 13.03 8.88 7.72
CA PHE A 425 14.47 9.16 7.72
C PHE A 425 14.76 10.30 8.69
N ALA A 426 15.86 10.19 9.45
CA ALA A 426 16.30 11.23 10.37
C ALA A 426 16.61 12.55 9.63
N ASN A 427 17.19 12.43 8.44
CA ASN A 427 17.38 13.52 7.49
C ASN A 427 16.79 13.12 6.13
N PRO A 428 16.21 14.04 5.34
CA PRO A 428 15.77 13.74 3.99
C PRO A 428 16.88 13.11 3.15
N VAL A 429 16.55 12.03 2.43
CA VAL A 429 17.50 11.29 1.58
C VAL A 429 17.28 11.67 0.13
N SER A 430 18.33 12.13 -0.55
CA SER A 430 18.28 12.38 -1.99
C SER A 430 18.44 11.06 -2.75
N ALA A 431 17.32 10.50 -3.18
CA ALA A 431 17.27 9.27 -3.96
C ALA A 431 16.59 9.56 -5.31
N GLY A 432 16.92 8.77 -6.33
CA GLY A 432 16.21 8.74 -7.62
C GLY A 432 15.20 7.59 -7.70
N THR A 433 15.50 6.47 -7.04
CA THR A 433 14.67 5.25 -7.09
C THR A 433 14.59 4.57 -5.73
N LEU A 434 13.37 4.13 -5.37
CA LEU A 434 13.09 3.20 -4.29
C LEU A 434 12.82 1.81 -4.87
N ARG A 435 13.54 0.80 -4.38
CA ARG A 435 13.28 -0.61 -4.68
C ARG A 435 12.64 -1.30 -3.49
N VAL A 436 11.51 -1.95 -3.72
CA VAL A 436 10.79 -2.76 -2.72
C VAL A 436 10.94 -4.24 -3.08
N TYR A 437 11.46 -5.02 -2.15
CA TYR A 437 11.69 -6.45 -2.32
C TYR A 437 10.62 -7.25 -1.59
N ASN A 438 9.85 -8.02 -2.35
CA ASN A 438 8.83 -8.91 -1.82
C ASN A 438 9.46 -10.13 -1.13
N ARG A 439 8.62 -10.99 -0.56
CA ARG A 439 9.04 -12.35 -0.17
C ARG A 439 9.50 -13.13 -1.40
N ARG A 440 10.34 -14.14 -1.15
CA ARG A 440 10.83 -15.05 -2.19
C ARG A 440 9.96 -16.28 -2.38
N ASP A 441 8.95 -16.48 -1.55
CA ASP A 441 8.06 -17.65 -1.59
C ASP A 441 6.67 -17.29 -2.15
N GLY A 442 5.78 -18.27 -2.26
CA GLY A 442 4.41 -18.03 -2.73
C GLY A 442 3.55 -17.12 -1.85
N GLN A 443 3.99 -16.73 -0.64
CA GLN A 443 3.26 -15.74 0.15
C GLN A 443 3.45 -14.31 -0.39
N SER A 444 4.40 -14.10 -1.29
CA SER A 444 4.59 -12.85 -2.05
C SER A 444 3.32 -12.33 -2.73
N LEU A 445 2.38 -13.23 -3.08
CA LEU A 445 1.09 -12.87 -3.68
C LEU A 445 0.22 -11.97 -2.78
N ARG A 446 0.48 -11.92 -1.47
CA ARG A 446 -0.23 -11.03 -0.53
C ARG A 446 0.05 -9.55 -0.82
N ALA A 447 1.20 -9.24 -1.42
CA ALA A 447 1.57 -7.86 -1.77
C ALA A 447 0.97 -7.37 -3.10
N ARG A 448 0.10 -8.14 -3.77
CA ARG A 448 -0.53 -7.76 -5.06
C ARG A 448 -1.47 -6.54 -4.98
N ALA A 449 -1.73 -6.04 -3.77
CA ALA A 449 -2.47 -4.80 -3.53
C ALA A 449 -1.63 -3.76 -2.78
N LEU A 450 -0.31 -3.94 -2.74
CA LEU A 450 0.60 -3.01 -2.09
C LEU A 450 0.49 -1.63 -2.72
N SER A 451 0.38 -0.63 -1.85
CA SER A 451 0.50 0.78 -2.17
C SER A 451 1.71 1.34 -1.47
N VAL A 452 2.45 2.19 -2.18
CA VAL A 452 3.65 2.85 -1.69
C VAL A 452 3.48 4.33 -1.87
N ALA A 453 3.85 5.09 -0.85
CA ALA A 453 3.83 6.52 -0.95
C ALA A 453 5.01 7.13 -0.21
N MET A 454 5.41 8.30 -0.69
CA MET A 454 6.67 8.94 -0.33
C MET A 454 6.40 10.39 0.00
N ALA A 455 6.95 10.87 1.11
CA ALA A 455 6.90 12.28 1.47
C ALA A 455 8.19 12.97 1.02
N ASP A 456 8.09 14.18 0.48
CA ASP A 456 9.23 15.03 0.13
C ASP A 456 9.99 15.52 1.38
N ALA A 457 11.07 16.29 1.19
CA ALA A 457 11.86 16.85 2.30
C ALA A 457 11.04 17.72 3.28
N ASN A 458 9.94 18.32 2.82
CA ASN A 458 9.06 19.17 3.63
C ASN A 458 7.91 18.36 4.30
N GLY A 459 7.87 17.05 4.08
CA GLY A 459 6.82 16.18 4.60
C GLY A 459 5.53 16.18 3.77
N HIS A 460 5.53 16.78 2.58
CA HIS A 460 4.41 16.70 1.66
C HIS A 460 4.40 15.36 0.94
N TRP A 461 3.23 14.73 0.93
CA TRP A 461 3.07 13.45 0.27
C TRP A 461 2.94 13.57 -1.24
N ARG A 462 3.72 12.76 -1.95
CA ARG A 462 3.59 12.52 -3.39
C ARG A 462 2.42 11.58 -3.68
N PRO A 463 1.94 11.51 -4.94
CA PRO A 463 0.90 10.55 -5.33
C PRO A 463 1.24 9.12 -4.92
N THR A 464 0.24 8.40 -4.39
CA THR A 464 0.38 7.02 -3.95
C THR A 464 0.53 6.09 -5.16
N LEU A 465 1.58 5.28 -5.21
CA LEU A 465 1.81 4.32 -6.28
C LEU A 465 1.31 2.93 -5.85
N SER A 466 0.20 2.45 -6.43
CA SER A 466 -0.30 1.08 -6.19
C SER A 466 0.14 0.12 -7.29
N VAL A 467 0.60 -1.08 -6.90
CA VAL A 467 1.11 -2.10 -7.85
C VAL A 467 0.05 -2.67 -8.79
N ASN A 468 -1.22 -2.48 -8.45
CA ASN A 468 -2.37 -2.97 -9.23
C ASN A 468 -3.30 -1.82 -9.67
N ALA A 469 -2.79 -0.60 -9.71
CA ALA A 469 -3.53 0.56 -10.20
C ALA A 469 -3.87 0.40 -11.69
N THR A 470 -4.88 1.14 -12.15
CA THR A 470 -5.25 1.18 -13.56
C THR A 470 -4.08 1.63 -14.44
N ARG A 471 -3.25 2.57 -13.97
CA ARG A 471 -1.98 2.96 -14.60
C ARG A 471 -1.12 1.75 -14.97
N VAL A 472 -1.02 0.77 -14.08
CA VAL A 472 -0.22 -0.44 -14.29
C VAL A 472 -0.84 -1.30 -15.37
N VAL A 473 -2.17 -1.42 -15.40
CA VAL A 473 -2.89 -2.12 -16.47
C VAL A 473 -2.59 -1.46 -17.81
N ASP A 474 -2.74 -0.14 -17.93
CA ASP A 474 -2.47 0.60 -19.18
C ASP A 474 -1.04 0.41 -19.64
N THR A 475 -0.08 0.67 -18.75
CA THR A 475 1.35 0.51 -19.05
C THR A 475 1.66 -0.91 -19.52
N THR A 476 0.97 -1.91 -18.96
CA THR A 476 1.14 -3.31 -19.36
C THR A 476 0.50 -3.55 -20.74
N LEU A 477 -0.70 -3.05 -21.01
CA LEU A 477 -1.34 -3.20 -22.33
C LEU A 477 -0.52 -2.52 -23.43
N ASP A 478 -0.04 -1.29 -23.20
CA ASP A 478 0.80 -0.53 -24.13
C ASP A 478 2.11 -1.28 -24.42
N LEU A 479 2.75 -1.81 -23.36
CA LEU A 479 3.93 -2.68 -23.49
C LEU A 479 3.61 -3.87 -24.38
N LEU A 480 2.55 -4.63 -24.05
CA LEU A 480 2.17 -5.84 -24.77
C LEU A 480 1.86 -5.55 -26.24
N THR A 481 1.13 -4.47 -26.56
CA THR A 481 0.88 -4.05 -27.93
C THR A 481 2.18 -3.74 -28.66
N ARG A 482 3.09 -2.98 -28.05
CA ARG A 482 4.38 -2.66 -28.66
C ARG A 482 5.25 -3.88 -28.94
N ILE A 483 5.32 -4.84 -28.01
CA ILE A 483 6.26 -5.97 -28.15
C ILE A 483 5.67 -7.17 -28.91
N SER A 484 4.35 -7.34 -28.91
CA SER A 484 3.65 -8.43 -29.61
C SER A 484 3.13 -8.02 -30.99
N GLY A 485 2.86 -6.72 -31.21
CA GLY A 485 2.17 -6.23 -32.40
C GLY A 485 0.64 -6.44 -32.37
N VAL A 486 0.09 -7.03 -31.32
CA VAL A 486 -1.36 -7.21 -31.15
C VAL A 486 -1.97 -5.91 -30.63
N SER A 487 -2.98 -5.38 -31.30
CA SER A 487 -3.69 -4.18 -30.85
C SER A 487 -4.52 -4.52 -29.61
N LEU A 488 -4.25 -3.86 -28.49
CA LEU A 488 -4.95 -4.06 -27.22
C LEU A 488 -5.49 -2.72 -26.74
N ASP A 489 -6.72 -2.71 -26.26
CA ASP A 489 -7.34 -1.55 -25.64
C ASP A 489 -8.10 -1.97 -24.37
N ARG A 490 -8.57 -1.00 -23.60
CA ARG A 490 -9.31 -1.28 -22.36
C ARG A 490 -10.69 -1.88 -22.60
N HIS A 491 -11.33 -1.60 -23.72
CA HIS A 491 -12.68 -2.07 -24.00
C HIS A 491 -12.71 -3.61 -24.08
N MET A 492 -11.64 -4.23 -24.58
CA MET A 492 -11.50 -5.70 -24.55
C MET A 492 -11.56 -6.30 -23.13
N LEU A 493 -11.21 -5.52 -22.09
CA LEU A 493 -11.25 -6.00 -20.71
C LEU A 493 -12.67 -6.04 -20.12
N GLU A 494 -13.66 -5.47 -20.80
CA GLU A 494 -15.06 -5.53 -20.36
C GLU A 494 -15.63 -6.96 -20.48
N ASP A 495 -15.12 -7.75 -21.43
CA ASP A 495 -15.51 -9.14 -21.66
C ASP A 495 -14.34 -10.11 -21.34
N PRO A 496 -14.49 -11.00 -20.33
CA PRO A 496 -13.48 -12.01 -20.00
C PRO A 496 -13.07 -12.93 -21.15
N ALA A 497 -13.99 -13.28 -22.05
CA ALA A 497 -13.70 -14.17 -23.17
C ALA A 497 -12.82 -13.47 -24.22
N MET A 498 -13.15 -12.21 -24.54
CA MET A 498 -12.33 -11.36 -25.41
C MET A 498 -10.93 -11.14 -24.82
N ALA A 499 -10.85 -10.83 -23.52
CA ALA A 499 -9.57 -10.65 -22.83
C ALA A 499 -8.72 -11.93 -22.82
N ALA A 500 -9.34 -13.10 -22.62
CA ALA A 500 -8.64 -14.38 -22.69
C ALA A 500 -8.12 -14.68 -24.11
N LEU A 501 -8.92 -14.39 -25.14
CA LEU A 501 -8.51 -14.55 -26.54
C LEU A 501 -7.33 -13.62 -26.89
N ALA A 502 -7.41 -12.35 -26.48
CA ALA A 502 -6.34 -11.37 -26.68
C ALA A 502 -5.04 -11.80 -25.99
N ARG A 503 -5.13 -12.31 -24.75
CA ARG A 503 -3.98 -12.89 -24.04
C ARG A 503 -3.35 -14.05 -24.82
N THR A 504 -4.16 -14.97 -25.35
CA THR A 504 -3.69 -16.08 -26.18
C THR A 504 -2.97 -15.59 -27.43
N GLN A 505 -3.53 -14.60 -28.14
CA GLN A 505 -2.90 -14.01 -29.33
C GLN A 505 -1.56 -13.33 -29.01
N VAL A 506 -1.51 -12.60 -27.89
CA VAL A 506 -0.27 -11.98 -27.39
C VAL A 506 0.77 -13.06 -27.09
N LEU A 507 0.43 -14.10 -26.33
CA LEU A 507 1.35 -15.18 -25.99
C LEU A 507 1.87 -15.92 -27.23
N GLN A 508 1.00 -16.19 -28.21
CA GLN A 508 1.38 -16.76 -29.51
C GLN A 508 2.39 -15.86 -30.24
N ALA A 509 2.14 -14.55 -30.32
CA ALA A 509 3.03 -13.60 -30.98
C ALA A 509 4.38 -13.49 -30.26
N LEU A 510 4.37 -13.44 -28.92
CA LEU A 510 5.58 -13.42 -28.10
C LEU A 510 6.37 -14.73 -28.23
N ALA A 511 5.72 -15.88 -28.18
CA ALA A 511 6.37 -17.18 -28.34
C ALA A 511 7.00 -17.31 -29.73
N LYS A 512 6.31 -16.88 -30.79
CA LYS A 512 6.86 -16.82 -32.15
C LYS A 512 8.12 -15.95 -32.21
N ARG A 513 8.14 -14.83 -31.49
CA ARG A 513 9.31 -13.94 -31.41
C ARG A 513 10.46 -14.57 -30.61
N VAL A 514 10.17 -15.19 -29.48
CA VAL A 514 11.15 -15.91 -28.61
C VAL A 514 11.78 -17.10 -29.32
N ARG A 515 11.03 -17.84 -30.14
CA ARG A 515 11.53 -18.99 -30.90
C ARG A 515 12.53 -18.57 -31.99
N LYS A 516 12.46 -17.32 -32.46
CA LYS A 516 13.49 -16.75 -33.35
C LYS A 516 14.75 -16.44 -32.53
N ARG A 517 15.92 -16.72 -33.09
CA ARG A 517 17.20 -16.49 -32.40
C ARG A 517 17.53 -14.99 -32.35
N LYS A 518 17.66 -14.45 -31.13
CA LYS A 518 18.00 -13.05 -30.76
C LYS A 518 17.04 -11.97 -31.31
N PRO A 519 16.70 -10.91 -30.55
CA PRO A 519 17.10 -10.53 -29.18
C PRO A 519 16.09 -10.93 -28.07
N MET A 520 16.34 -10.52 -26.82
CA MET A 520 15.36 -10.56 -25.73
C MET A 520 14.05 -9.84 -26.11
N LEU A 521 12.95 -10.15 -25.40
CA LEU A 521 11.67 -9.46 -25.60
C LEU A 521 11.76 -7.98 -25.20
N THR A 522 12.57 -7.69 -24.17
CA THR A 522 12.88 -6.35 -23.68
C THR A 522 14.18 -6.38 -22.87
N GLU A 523 14.97 -5.31 -22.94
CA GLU A 523 16.15 -5.10 -22.09
C GLU A 523 15.80 -4.43 -20.75
N ASP A 524 14.60 -3.84 -20.64
CA ASP A 524 14.14 -3.16 -19.43
C ASP A 524 13.62 -4.15 -18.38
N ALA A 525 14.18 -4.06 -17.17
CA ALA A 525 13.83 -4.96 -16.05
C ALA A 525 12.40 -4.76 -15.54
N THR A 526 11.89 -3.52 -15.59
CA THR A 526 10.51 -3.19 -15.21
C THR A 526 9.53 -3.77 -16.22
N GLU A 527 9.80 -3.62 -17.52
CA GLU A 527 8.98 -4.22 -18.57
C GLU A 527 8.94 -5.74 -18.45
N GLN A 528 10.09 -6.38 -18.23
CA GLN A 528 10.15 -7.83 -18.05
C GLN A 528 9.31 -8.31 -16.86
N ARG A 529 9.34 -7.58 -15.74
CA ARG A 529 8.45 -7.85 -14.60
C ARG A 529 6.98 -7.72 -15.00
N LEU A 530 6.62 -6.70 -15.77
CA LEU A 530 5.24 -6.53 -16.23
C LEU A 530 4.79 -7.71 -17.11
N LEU A 531 5.68 -8.30 -17.91
CA LEU A 531 5.37 -9.49 -18.73
C LEU A 531 5.08 -10.75 -17.90
N LEU A 532 5.66 -10.88 -16.70
CA LEU A 532 5.32 -11.98 -15.78
C LEU A 532 3.84 -11.97 -15.38
N GLN A 533 3.16 -10.82 -15.48
CA GLN A 533 1.74 -10.69 -15.15
C GLN A 533 0.81 -11.47 -16.10
N LEU A 534 1.33 -11.88 -17.26
CA LEU A 534 0.61 -12.73 -18.20
C LEU A 534 0.38 -14.13 -17.63
N PHE A 535 1.13 -14.60 -16.64
CA PHE A 535 1.09 -16.00 -16.22
C PHE A 535 0.28 -16.20 -14.94
N PRO A 536 -0.50 -17.29 -14.82
CA PRO A 536 -1.17 -17.62 -13.57
C PRO A 536 -0.12 -17.92 -12.49
N THR A 537 -0.41 -17.51 -11.26
CA THR A 537 0.41 -17.87 -10.08
C THR A 537 -0.36 -18.74 -9.08
N GLN A 538 -1.64 -19.00 -9.37
CA GLN A 538 -2.49 -19.88 -8.58
C GLN A 538 -2.50 -21.30 -9.16
N ARG A 539 -2.97 -22.26 -8.36
CA ARG A 539 -3.08 -23.65 -8.80
C ARG A 539 -4.01 -23.74 -10.02
N LEU A 540 -3.53 -24.38 -11.08
CA LEU A 540 -4.33 -24.63 -12.28
C LEU A 540 -5.47 -25.62 -11.98
N PRO A 541 -6.63 -25.49 -12.66
CA PRO A 541 -7.70 -26.48 -12.59
C PRO A 541 -7.20 -27.90 -12.88
N LYS A 542 -7.84 -28.90 -12.25
CA LYS A 542 -7.48 -30.31 -12.44
C LYS A 542 -7.59 -30.69 -13.92
N GLY A 543 -6.56 -31.35 -14.46
CA GLY A 543 -6.51 -31.77 -15.87
C GLY A 543 -6.12 -30.66 -16.85
N THR A 544 -5.78 -29.45 -16.38
CA THR A 544 -5.28 -28.36 -17.22
C THR A 544 -3.80 -28.11 -16.99
N ASP A 545 -3.12 -27.56 -17.98
CA ASP A 545 -1.72 -27.14 -17.92
C ASP A 545 -1.51 -25.81 -18.65
N LEU A 546 -0.33 -25.22 -18.51
CA LEU A 546 0.10 -24.12 -19.36
C LEU A 546 0.20 -24.59 -20.82
N SER A 547 -0.21 -23.75 -21.75
CA SER A 547 0.01 -23.95 -23.19
C SER A 547 1.50 -23.89 -23.54
N ASP A 548 1.87 -24.45 -24.69
CA ASP A 548 3.26 -24.42 -25.18
C ASP A 548 3.80 -22.99 -25.33
N ASP A 549 2.96 -22.04 -25.73
CA ASP A 549 3.36 -20.64 -25.84
C ASP A 549 3.57 -20.00 -24.46
N GLU A 550 2.76 -20.36 -23.46
CA GLU A 550 3.01 -19.93 -22.08
C GLU A 550 4.34 -20.48 -21.55
N TRP A 551 4.59 -21.77 -21.76
CA TRP A 551 5.86 -22.39 -21.37
C TRP A 551 7.06 -21.71 -22.02
N THR A 552 7.02 -21.52 -23.34
CA THR A 552 8.08 -20.87 -24.11
C THR A 552 8.35 -19.44 -23.60
N VAL A 553 7.30 -18.63 -23.38
CA VAL A 553 7.49 -17.22 -22.96
C VAL A 553 7.92 -17.13 -21.49
N LEU A 554 7.33 -17.92 -20.57
CA LEU A 554 7.74 -17.93 -19.16
C LEU A 554 9.21 -18.33 -19.02
N ALA A 555 9.62 -19.38 -19.73
CA ALA A 555 11.00 -19.85 -19.73
C ALA A 555 11.98 -18.78 -20.23
N HIS A 556 11.61 -18.07 -21.30
CA HIS A 556 12.39 -16.94 -21.80
C HIS A 556 12.54 -15.82 -20.78
N LEU A 557 11.47 -15.46 -20.07
CA LEU A 557 11.54 -14.43 -19.03
C LEU A 557 12.45 -14.85 -17.87
N LEU A 558 12.45 -16.12 -17.46
CA LEU A 558 13.35 -16.61 -16.41
C LEU A 558 14.82 -16.67 -16.88
N ALA A 559 15.09 -17.11 -18.11
CA ALA A 559 16.43 -17.08 -18.70
C ALA A 559 16.96 -15.64 -18.83
N ALA A 560 16.10 -14.71 -19.26
CA ALA A 560 16.44 -13.29 -19.37
C ALA A 560 16.74 -12.64 -18.02
N GLN A 561 16.08 -13.05 -16.92
CA GLN A 561 16.41 -12.59 -15.57
C GLN A 561 17.86 -12.95 -15.22
N ARG A 562 18.25 -14.18 -15.51
CA ARG A 562 19.61 -14.68 -15.23
C ARG A 562 20.66 -13.96 -16.07
N LEU A 563 20.39 -13.76 -17.36
CA LEU A 563 21.30 -13.02 -18.25
C LEU A 563 21.50 -11.56 -17.79
N ARG A 564 20.43 -10.87 -17.37
CA ARG A 564 20.50 -9.47 -16.96
C ARG A 564 21.26 -9.29 -15.63
N VAL A 565 21.04 -10.19 -14.68
CA VAL A 565 21.67 -10.13 -13.36
C VAL A 565 22.36 -11.45 -13.07
N PRO A 566 23.58 -11.66 -13.62
CA PRO A 566 24.37 -12.87 -13.37
C PRO A 566 24.56 -13.11 -11.87
N GLY A 567 24.57 -14.37 -11.45
CA GLY A 567 24.65 -14.74 -10.03
C GLY A 567 23.34 -14.63 -9.25
N SER A 568 22.29 -13.97 -9.75
CA SER A 568 21.01 -13.86 -9.04
C SER A 568 20.06 -15.05 -9.24
N THR A 569 19.25 -15.34 -8.22
CA THR A 569 18.13 -16.29 -8.27
C THR A 569 17.01 -15.76 -9.15
N THR A 570 16.29 -16.64 -9.87
CA THR A 570 15.14 -16.26 -10.70
C THR A 570 13.82 -16.24 -9.93
N SER A 571 12.79 -15.61 -10.50
CA SER A 571 11.44 -15.48 -9.92
C SER A 571 10.60 -16.77 -9.97
N MET A 572 11.21 -17.93 -10.18
CA MET A 572 10.51 -19.22 -10.32
C MET A 572 9.55 -19.52 -9.16
N HIS A 573 9.95 -19.19 -7.92
CA HIS A 573 9.15 -19.42 -6.72
C HIS A 573 7.79 -18.70 -6.75
N LEU A 574 7.65 -17.61 -7.50
CA LEU A 574 6.37 -16.91 -7.66
C LEU A 574 5.31 -17.78 -8.33
N PHE A 575 5.74 -18.84 -9.04
CA PHE A 575 4.92 -19.78 -9.77
C PHE A 575 4.79 -21.14 -9.07
N GLN A 576 5.19 -21.27 -7.80
CA GLN A 576 5.20 -22.55 -7.07
C GLN A 576 3.85 -23.32 -7.11
N SER A 577 2.71 -22.63 -7.14
CA SER A 577 1.40 -23.28 -7.20
C SER A 577 1.05 -23.82 -8.58
N VAL A 578 1.70 -23.32 -9.64
CA VAL A 578 1.63 -23.86 -11.00
C VAL A 578 2.68 -24.96 -11.17
N LEU A 579 3.91 -24.70 -10.72
CA LEU A 579 5.08 -25.59 -10.75
C LEU A 579 5.03 -26.62 -9.60
N ASN A 580 3.91 -27.31 -9.47
CA ASN A 580 3.61 -28.17 -8.33
C ASN A 580 3.78 -29.66 -8.62
N SER A 581 4.42 -30.06 -9.72
CA SER A 581 4.70 -31.47 -10.05
C SER A 581 6.11 -31.60 -10.65
N LYS A 582 6.71 -32.79 -10.54
CA LYS A 582 8.05 -33.07 -11.10
C LYS A 582 8.03 -32.88 -12.63
N ALA A 583 7.01 -33.39 -13.31
CA ALA A 583 6.84 -33.25 -14.76
C ALA A 583 6.82 -31.78 -15.24
N ARG A 584 6.16 -30.88 -14.48
CA ARG A 584 6.14 -29.44 -14.82
C ARG A 584 7.48 -28.76 -14.61
N LEU A 585 8.24 -29.16 -13.59
CA LEU A 585 9.59 -28.66 -13.35
C LEU A 585 10.56 -29.14 -14.44
N GLU A 586 10.43 -30.38 -14.90
CA GLU A 586 11.21 -30.93 -16.02
C GLU A 586 10.89 -30.21 -17.33
N ARG A 587 9.60 -29.97 -17.61
CA ARG A 587 9.16 -29.18 -18.76
C ARG A 587 9.73 -27.77 -18.72
N LEU A 588 9.61 -27.07 -17.58
CA LEU A 588 10.17 -25.73 -17.43
C LEU A 588 11.68 -25.73 -17.64
N THR A 589 12.39 -26.72 -17.09
CA THR A 589 13.85 -26.83 -17.23
C THR A 589 14.27 -26.97 -18.69
N THR A 590 13.57 -27.81 -19.44
CA THR A 590 13.81 -28.02 -20.88
C THR A 590 13.62 -26.71 -21.65
N GLU A 591 12.52 -26.01 -21.40
CA GLU A 591 12.19 -24.76 -22.08
C GLU A 591 13.17 -23.63 -21.71
N VAL A 592 13.59 -23.53 -20.44
CA VAL A 592 14.56 -22.52 -19.98
C VAL A 592 15.92 -22.75 -20.61
N LYS A 593 16.41 -24.00 -20.68
CA LYS A 593 17.66 -24.32 -21.39
C LYS A 593 17.59 -23.91 -22.86
N ALA A 594 16.48 -24.23 -23.52
CA ALA A 594 16.27 -23.84 -24.91
C ALA A 594 16.23 -22.31 -25.08
N ALA A 595 15.56 -21.58 -24.18
CA ALA A 595 15.52 -20.12 -24.21
C ALA A 595 16.90 -19.49 -23.93
N ALA A 596 17.62 -19.98 -22.92
CA ALA A 596 18.96 -19.54 -22.54
C ALA A 596 19.95 -19.66 -23.70
N SER A 597 19.94 -20.78 -24.42
CA SER A 597 20.75 -20.99 -25.63
C SER A 597 20.44 -19.95 -26.73
N ARG A 598 19.17 -19.56 -26.91
CA ARG A 598 18.75 -18.57 -27.93
C ARG A 598 19.19 -17.15 -27.60
N ILE A 599 19.09 -16.75 -26.34
CA ILE A 599 19.45 -15.39 -25.89
C ILE A 599 20.93 -15.26 -25.49
N GLY A 600 21.67 -16.36 -25.40
CA GLY A 600 23.09 -16.36 -25.01
C GLY A 600 23.31 -16.28 -23.50
N ALA A 601 22.39 -16.80 -22.68
CA ALA A 601 22.52 -16.85 -21.22
C ALA A 601 23.39 -18.01 -20.70
N GLY A 602 24.04 -18.77 -21.60
CA GLY A 602 24.80 -19.97 -21.23
C GLY A 602 23.89 -21.15 -20.87
N ASP A 603 24.49 -22.24 -20.39
CA ASP A 603 23.74 -23.36 -19.86
C ASP A 603 23.23 -23.04 -18.45
N LEU A 604 21.92 -23.18 -18.28
CA LEU A 604 21.24 -22.95 -17.01
C LEU A 604 20.71 -24.26 -16.43
N MET A 605 20.73 -24.36 -15.11
CA MET A 605 20.27 -25.52 -14.37
C MET A 605 19.24 -25.13 -13.31
N LEU A 606 18.25 -26.00 -13.13
CA LEU A 606 17.25 -25.85 -12.10
C LEU A 606 17.88 -26.20 -10.73
N ALA A 607 17.80 -25.27 -9.79
CA ALA A 607 18.21 -25.43 -8.40
C ALA A 607 17.06 -25.04 -7.45
N ARG A 608 17.24 -25.28 -6.14
CA ARG A 608 16.23 -24.99 -5.11
C ARG A 608 15.79 -23.53 -5.08
N HIS A 609 16.62 -22.59 -5.53
CA HIS A 609 16.31 -21.15 -5.52
C HIS A 609 15.89 -20.59 -6.88
N GLY A 610 15.72 -21.44 -7.90
CA GLY A 610 15.48 -21.01 -9.28
C GLY A 610 16.56 -21.52 -10.22
N PHE A 611 16.70 -20.86 -11.37
CA PHE A 611 17.74 -21.22 -12.34
C PHE A 611 19.08 -20.57 -11.99
N SER A 612 20.15 -21.36 -12.03
CA SER A 612 21.54 -20.98 -11.78
C SER A 612 22.41 -21.35 -12.98
N ASP A 613 23.63 -20.81 -13.02
CA ASP A 613 24.62 -21.25 -14.02
C ASP A 613 25.04 -22.69 -13.71
N VAL A 614 25.42 -23.47 -14.72
CA VAL A 614 25.95 -24.81 -14.49
C VAL A 614 27.15 -24.77 -13.52
N SER A 615 27.17 -25.72 -12.59
CA SER A 615 28.10 -25.80 -11.45
C SER A 615 29.53 -25.40 -11.80
N ARG A 616 30.01 -24.34 -11.15
CA ARG A 616 31.43 -23.98 -11.14
C ARG A 616 32.27 -25.03 -10.41
N LEU A 617 31.67 -25.82 -9.52
CA LEU A 617 32.35 -26.79 -8.67
C LEU A 617 32.99 -27.91 -9.51
N ARG A 618 32.22 -28.56 -10.39
CA ARG A 618 32.78 -29.58 -11.31
C ARG A 618 33.81 -28.99 -12.27
N ALA A 619 33.53 -27.80 -12.82
CA ALA A 619 34.41 -27.15 -13.78
C ALA A 619 35.75 -26.68 -13.16
N ASN A 620 35.79 -26.40 -11.85
CA ASN A 620 36.97 -25.92 -11.13
C ASN A 620 37.33 -26.84 -9.95
N ALA A 621 37.09 -28.15 -10.10
CA ALA A 621 37.20 -29.11 -9.01
C ALA A 621 38.53 -29.02 -8.26
N ASP A 622 39.66 -28.85 -8.95
CA ASP A 622 40.99 -28.75 -8.32
C ASP A 622 41.12 -27.55 -7.38
N VAL A 623 40.56 -26.39 -7.75
CA VAL A 623 40.62 -25.18 -6.91
C VAL A 623 39.81 -25.38 -5.63
N PHE A 624 38.65 -26.02 -5.76
CA PHE A 624 37.77 -26.33 -4.65
C PHE A 624 38.35 -27.42 -3.75
N MET A 625 38.99 -28.46 -4.31
CA MET A 625 39.73 -29.46 -3.53
C MET A 625 40.92 -28.83 -2.79
N THR A 626 41.64 -27.89 -3.42
CA THR A 626 42.70 -27.12 -2.75
C THR A 626 42.15 -26.29 -1.58
N CYS A 627 40.99 -25.65 -1.76
CA CYS A 627 40.31 -24.92 -0.71
C CYS A 627 39.91 -25.83 0.46
N LEU A 628 39.37 -27.02 0.15
CA LEU A 628 39.00 -28.05 1.12
C LEU A 628 40.22 -28.56 1.91
N GLU A 629 41.33 -28.86 1.24
CA GLU A 629 42.59 -29.27 1.89
C GLU A 629 43.15 -28.18 2.81
N ASN A 630 43.14 -26.92 2.34
CA ASN A 630 43.57 -25.77 3.14
C ASN A 630 42.71 -25.60 4.38
N ALA A 631 41.38 -25.72 4.22
CA ALA A 631 40.42 -25.62 5.32
C ALA A 631 40.59 -26.77 6.31
N ASN A 632 40.76 -28.00 5.83
CA ASN A 632 40.96 -29.17 6.69
C ASN A 632 42.25 -29.02 7.52
N ARG A 633 43.36 -28.66 6.88
CA ARG A 633 44.65 -28.45 7.55
C ARG A 633 44.57 -27.38 8.64
N VAL A 634 43.94 -26.23 8.36
CA VAL A 634 43.84 -25.17 9.37
C VAL A 634 42.92 -25.55 10.53
N LEU A 635 41.84 -26.29 10.27
CA LEU A 635 40.92 -26.76 11.30
C LEU A 635 41.58 -27.84 12.17
N GLU A 636 42.33 -28.76 11.55
CA GLU A 636 43.09 -29.79 12.24
C GLU A 636 44.19 -29.19 13.15
N GLU A 637 44.94 -28.19 12.66
CA GLU A 637 45.89 -27.42 13.47
C GLU A 637 45.22 -26.74 14.69
N LEU A 638 43.93 -26.41 14.59
CA LEU A 638 43.13 -25.81 15.66
C LEU A 638 42.40 -26.87 16.53
N GLY A 639 42.63 -28.16 16.29
CA GLY A 639 42.05 -29.26 17.06
C GLY A 639 40.62 -29.65 16.64
N PHE A 640 40.17 -29.22 15.46
CA PHE A 640 38.85 -29.56 14.93
C PHE A 640 38.98 -30.55 13.77
N PRO A 641 38.69 -31.85 13.98
CA PRO A 641 38.80 -32.83 12.92
C PRO A 641 37.63 -32.64 11.94
N ALA A 642 37.94 -32.14 10.75
CA ALA A 642 36.92 -31.83 9.75
C ALA A 642 36.60 -33.05 8.89
N MET A 643 35.33 -33.16 8.51
CA MET A 643 34.85 -34.23 7.64
C MET A 643 33.90 -33.65 6.59
N ILE A 644 33.94 -34.17 5.37
CA ILE A 644 32.99 -33.75 4.34
C ILE A 644 31.57 -34.17 4.73
N GLY A 645 30.60 -33.30 4.48
CA GLY A 645 29.20 -33.51 4.80
C GLY A 645 28.28 -33.40 3.60
N TYR A 646 26.99 -33.64 3.84
CA TYR A 646 25.88 -33.28 2.95
C TYR A 646 26.12 -33.55 1.45
N GLY A 647 26.02 -32.53 0.59
CA GLY A 647 26.10 -32.69 -0.87
C GLY A 647 27.47 -33.17 -1.32
N THR A 648 28.53 -32.69 -0.64
CA THR A 648 29.91 -33.10 -0.90
C THR A 648 30.12 -34.59 -0.61
N LEU A 649 29.69 -35.08 0.56
CA LEU A 649 29.79 -36.50 0.89
C LEU A 649 28.90 -37.36 -0.01
N LEU A 650 27.67 -36.91 -0.28
CA LEU A 650 26.74 -37.64 -1.15
C LEU A 650 27.32 -37.80 -2.55
N GLY A 651 27.92 -36.76 -3.12
CA GLY A 651 28.64 -36.83 -4.39
C GLY A 651 29.80 -37.83 -4.35
N ALA A 652 30.66 -37.72 -3.33
CA ALA A 652 31.82 -38.59 -3.16
C ALA A 652 31.44 -40.07 -3.05
N VAL A 653 30.41 -40.42 -2.27
CA VAL A 653 29.98 -41.81 -2.04
C VAL A 653 29.13 -42.35 -3.18
N ARG A 654 28.16 -41.58 -3.70
CA ARG A 654 27.19 -42.06 -4.69
C ARG A 654 27.66 -41.90 -6.13
N GLU A 655 28.23 -40.75 -6.48
CA GLU A 655 28.57 -40.41 -7.87
C GLU A 655 30.06 -40.60 -8.18
N GLY A 656 30.91 -40.73 -7.16
CA GLY A 656 32.37 -40.68 -7.32
C GLY A 656 32.88 -39.31 -7.81
N ASP A 657 32.01 -38.29 -7.76
CA ASP A 657 32.26 -36.92 -8.23
C ASP A 657 31.37 -35.95 -7.43
N PHE A 658 31.67 -34.65 -7.48
CA PHE A 658 30.76 -33.63 -6.94
C PHE A 658 29.39 -33.74 -7.59
N ILE A 659 28.31 -33.39 -6.88
CA ILE A 659 26.96 -33.40 -7.47
C ILE A 659 26.90 -32.37 -8.60
N ALA A 660 26.31 -32.74 -9.74
CA ALA A 660 26.31 -31.92 -10.96
C ALA A 660 25.77 -30.50 -10.76
N HIS A 661 24.85 -30.36 -9.79
CA HIS A 661 24.13 -29.13 -9.48
C HIS A 661 24.53 -28.48 -8.14
N ASP A 662 25.54 -29.03 -7.44
CA ASP A 662 26.12 -28.37 -6.26
C ASP A 662 27.03 -27.22 -6.68
N ASP A 663 27.06 -26.15 -5.88
CA ASP A 663 27.89 -24.97 -6.09
C ASP A 663 28.84 -24.66 -4.92
N ASP A 664 28.78 -25.43 -3.84
CA ASP A 664 29.60 -25.30 -2.64
C ASP A 664 30.22 -26.62 -2.17
N ILE A 665 31.11 -26.51 -1.18
CA ILE A 665 31.65 -27.66 -0.45
C ILE A 665 31.22 -27.55 1.01
N ASP A 666 30.70 -28.65 1.52
CA ASP A 666 30.23 -28.80 2.89
C ASP A 666 31.26 -29.53 3.76
N LEU A 667 31.63 -28.90 4.88
CA LEU A 667 32.42 -29.50 5.95
C LEU A 667 31.61 -29.57 7.24
N MET A 668 31.85 -30.60 8.03
CA MET A 668 31.32 -30.77 9.38
C MET A 668 32.48 -30.82 10.38
N ILE A 669 32.31 -30.15 11.53
CA ILE A 669 33.30 -30.16 12.61
C ILE A 669 32.61 -30.37 13.97
N PRO A 670 33.15 -31.22 14.85
CA PRO A 670 32.54 -31.50 16.15
C PRO A 670 32.87 -30.44 17.20
N PHE A 671 31.86 -30.13 18.03
CA PHE A 671 31.98 -29.33 19.24
C PHE A 671 31.30 -30.06 20.41
N GLU A 672 31.96 -30.11 21.56
CA GLU A 672 31.33 -30.56 22.80
C GLU A 672 30.38 -29.45 23.29
N ALA A 673 29.10 -29.57 22.94
CA ALA A 673 28.10 -28.57 23.26
C ALA A 673 26.70 -29.20 23.31
N ALA A 674 26.00 -29.05 24.43
CA ALA A 674 24.65 -29.59 24.58
C ALA A 674 23.58 -28.83 23.76
N ASN A 675 23.84 -27.56 23.42
CA ASN A 675 22.91 -26.71 22.69
C ASN A 675 23.64 -25.51 22.06
N ARG A 676 22.90 -24.73 21.25
CA ARG A 676 23.43 -23.54 20.57
C ARG A 676 24.04 -22.51 21.53
N ALA A 677 23.45 -22.27 22.70
CA ALA A 677 23.98 -21.28 23.64
C ALA A 677 25.37 -21.67 24.18
N ALA A 678 25.62 -22.97 24.34
CA ALA A 678 26.94 -23.49 24.70
C ALA A 678 27.94 -23.48 23.53
N LEU A 679 27.45 -23.54 22.29
CA LEU A 679 28.27 -23.52 21.08
C LEU A 679 28.77 -22.11 20.69
N GLU A 680 27.93 -21.07 20.80
CA GLU A 680 28.26 -19.74 20.29
C GLU A 680 29.57 -19.15 20.86
N PRO A 681 29.91 -19.29 22.16
CA PRO A 681 31.22 -18.86 22.68
C PRO A 681 32.41 -19.61 22.06
N GLN A 682 32.24 -20.91 21.77
CA GLN A 682 33.28 -21.73 21.14
C GLN A 682 33.48 -21.33 19.68
N LEU A 683 32.40 -21.04 18.95
CA LEU A 683 32.47 -20.50 17.60
C LEU A 683 33.14 -19.12 17.55
N ALA A 684 32.86 -18.25 18.53
CA ALA A 684 33.54 -16.97 18.63
C ALA A 684 35.06 -17.17 18.77
N ALA A 685 35.50 -18.05 19.66
CA ALA A 685 36.92 -18.38 19.82
C ALA A 685 37.54 -18.95 18.53
N LEU A 686 36.84 -19.87 17.83
CA LEU A 686 37.29 -20.39 16.55
C LEU A 686 37.43 -19.29 15.49
N PHE A 687 36.48 -18.35 15.42
CA PHE A 687 36.55 -17.26 14.44
C PHE A 687 37.73 -16.32 14.69
N GLU A 688 38.03 -16.02 15.95
CA GLU A 688 39.23 -15.26 16.32
C GLU A 688 40.49 -16.00 15.85
N ALA A 689 40.60 -17.30 16.16
CA ALA A 689 41.76 -18.12 15.78
C ALA A 689 41.94 -18.26 14.26
N LEU A 690 40.83 -18.42 13.52
CA LEU A 690 40.84 -18.46 12.06
C LEU A 690 41.30 -17.12 11.47
N ARG A 691 40.83 -16.00 12.03
CA ARG A 691 41.24 -14.67 11.60
C ARG A 691 42.73 -14.42 11.83
N ASP A 692 43.27 -14.89 12.96
CA ASP A 692 44.70 -14.79 13.26
C ASP A 692 45.56 -15.60 12.27
N LYS A 693 44.99 -16.65 11.67
CA LYS A 693 45.58 -17.42 10.55
C LYS A 693 45.25 -16.86 9.16
N GLY A 694 44.65 -15.67 9.07
CA GLY A 694 44.38 -14.97 7.81
C GLY A 694 43.09 -15.39 7.09
N TRP A 695 42.25 -16.21 7.72
CA TRP A 695 40.96 -16.62 7.16
C TRP A 695 39.87 -15.61 7.48
N ARG A 696 38.96 -15.37 6.53
CA ARG A 696 37.75 -14.58 6.78
C ARG A 696 36.58 -15.52 7.01
N THR A 697 35.79 -15.29 8.06
CA THR A 697 34.55 -16.01 8.33
C THR A 697 33.34 -15.11 8.10
N THR A 698 32.26 -15.67 7.55
CA THR A 698 30.98 -14.94 7.37
C THR A 698 29.81 -15.85 7.69
N ARG A 699 28.76 -15.33 8.33
CA ARG A 699 27.52 -16.08 8.54
C ARG A 699 26.50 -15.77 7.43
N PRO A 700 26.09 -16.75 6.63
CA PRO A 700 25.13 -16.53 5.55
C PRO A 700 23.70 -16.32 6.05
N ASN A 701 23.40 -16.74 7.28
CA ASN A 701 22.06 -16.77 7.84
C ASN A 701 22.11 -16.73 9.39
N SER A 702 20.96 -16.88 10.04
CA SER A 702 20.85 -16.88 11.50
C SER A 702 21.09 -18.24 12.17
N TYR A 703 21.44 -19.29 11.43
CA TYR A 703 21.78 -20.62 11.95
C TYR A 703 23.24 -20.67 12.45
N THR A 704 23.74 -21.88 12.74
CA THR A 704 25.10 -22.07 13.28
C THR A 704 26.15 -22.30 12.21
N ASN A 705 25.76 -22.54 10.95
CA ASN A 705 26.71 -22.70 9.84
C ASN A 705 27.37 -21.37 9.46
N PHE A 706 28.58 -21.45 8.92
CA PHE A 706 29.39 -20.30 8.54
C PHE A 706 30.31 -20.64 7.36
N HIS A 707 30.62 -19.64 6.55
CA HIS A 707 31.58 -19.80 5.46
C HIS A 707 32.99 -19.46 5.93
N MET A 708 33.96 -20.31 5.60
CA MET A 708 35.39 -20.03 5.71
C MET A 708 35.95 -19.67 4.34
N HIS A 709 36.44 -18.44 4.18
CA HIS A 709 37.01 -17.94 2.93
C HIS A 709 38.51 -18.16 2.92
N ASP A 710 38.98 -18.96 1.96
CA ASP A 710 40.40 -19.28 1.79
C ASP A 710 41.13 -18.09 1.14
N PRO A 711 42.14 -17.51 1.82
CA PRO A 711 42.90 -16.38 1.27
C PRO A 711 43.69 -16.74 0.01
N ALA A 712 44.03 -18.01 -0.22
CA ALA A 712 44.83 -18.46 -1.37
C ALA A 712 43.96 -18.67 -2.60
N THR A 713 42.93 -19.52 -2.51
CA THR A 713 42.08 -19.89 -3.66
C THR A 713 41.00 -18.87 -3.98
N LYS A 714 40.71 -17.94 -3.05
CA LYS A 714 39.57 -17.01 -3.10
C LYS A 714 38.20 -17.71 -3.17
N GLN A 715 38.15 -19.00 -2.85
CA GLN A 715 36.92 -19.77 -2.67
C GLN A 715 36.55 -19.82 -1.18
N TYR A 716 35.41 -20.42 -0.87
CA TYR A 716 34.99 -20.70 0.49
C TYR A 716 34.44 -22.11 0.63
N VAL A 717 34.43 -22.61 1.87
CA VAL A 717 33.73 -23.83 2.30
C VAL A 717 32.61 -23.46 3.29
N ASP A 718 31.45 -24.11 3.20
CA ASP A 718 30.39 -23.99 4.20
C ASP A 718 30.63 -25.00 5.33
N VAL A 719 30.76 -24.50 6.56
CA VAL A 719 31.15 -25.30 7.72
C VAL A 719 29.96 -25.41 8.66
N PHE A 720 29.63 -26.65 9.00
CA PHE A 720 28.51 -27.04 9.84
C PHE A 720 28.99 -27.61 11.17
N PRO A 721 28.83 -26.85 12.27
CA PRO A 721 29.11 -27.35 13.61
C PRO A 721 28.20 -28.51 14.00
N LEU A 722 28.78 -29.59 14.53
CA LEU A 722 28.09 -30.72 15.14
C LEU A 722 28.07 -30.53 16.66
N LEU A 723 26.90 -30.61 17.28
CA LEU A 723 26.74 -30.46 18.73
C LEU A 723 26.79 -31.85 19.37
N VAL A 724 27.98 -32.23 19.82
CA VAL A 724 28.24 -33.52 20.45
C VAL A 724 27.83 -33.45 21.92
N ASN A 725 26.97 -34.38 22.34
CA ASN A 725 26.51 -34.53 23.72
C ASN A 725 26.46 -36.02 24.10
N GLY A 726 27.63 -36.55 24.46
CA GLY A 726 27.82 -37.97 24.77
C GLY A 726 27.56 -38.85 23.54
N GLU A 727 26.69 -39.85 23.71
CA GLU A 727 26.34 -40.82 22.65
C GLU A 727 25.47 -40.25 21.52
N ASN A 728 25.06 -38.99 21.65
CA ASN A 728 24.17 -38.33 20.69
C ASN A 728 24.80 -37.05 20.15
N THR A 729 24.66 -36.82 18.84
CA THR A 729 25.12 -35.61 18.17
C THR A 729 23.96 -34.94 17.45
N SER A 730 23.75 -33.66 17.72
CA SER A 730 22.75 -32.84 17.04
C SER A 730 23.36 -32.03 15.92
N LEU A 731 22.75 -32.05 14.74
CA LEU A 731 23.22 -31.33 13.56
C LEU A 731 22.08 -30.93 12.62
N HIS A 732 22.35 -30.02 11.68
CA HIS A 732 21.40 -29.63 10.64
C HIS A 732 21.17 -30.81 9.67
N MET A 733 19.91 -31.19 9.44
CA MET A 733 19.57 -32.29 8.52
C MET A 733 18.64 -31.79 7.42
N SER A 734 17.32 -31.95 7.55
CA SER A 734 16.34 -31.55 6.52
C SER A 734 15.85 -30.11 6.73
N LYS A 735 15.78 -29.27 5.69
CA LYS A 735 15.32 -27.86 5.78
C LYS A 735 16.00 -27.04 6.88
N MET A 736 17.29 -27.27 7.11
CA MET A 736 18.06 -26.68 8.23
C MET A 736 17.51 -26.98 9.63
N ALA A 737 16.60 -27.94 9.79
CA ALA A 737 16.16 -28.38 11.10
C ALA A 737 17.26 -29.21 11.79
N MET A 738 17.47 -28.95 13.08
CA MET A 738 18.37 -29.77 13.90
C MET A 738 17.71 -31.13 14.16
N LYS A 739 18.45 -32.21 13.96
CA LYS A 739 18.09 -33.56 14.38
C LYS A 739 19.25 -34.18 15.13
N THR A 740 18.93 -35.15 15.99
CA THR A 740 19.90 -35.90 16.76
C THR A 740 20.08 -37.28 16.13
N ILE A 741 21.33 -37.68 15.94
CA ILE A 741 21.73 -39.03 15.50
C ILE A 741 22.79 -39.61 16.46
N PRO A 742 23.00 -40.93 16.48
CA PRO A 742 24.04 -41.53 17.31
C PRO A 742 25.42 -40.98 16.94
N THR A 743 26.20 -40.57 17.94
CA THR A 743 27.55 -40.02 17.76
C THR A 743 28.46 -40.99 17.00
N ALA A 744 28.30 -42.30 17.20
CA ALA A 744 29.08 -43.35 16.52
C ALA A 744 28.89 -43.40 14.99
N VAL A 745 27.87 -42.75 14.44
CA VAL A 745 27.70 -42.60 12.98
C VAL A 745 28.66 -41.55 12.41
N LEU A 746 29.03 -40.55 13.21
CA LEU A 746 29.85 -39.41 12.80
C LEU A 746 31.30 -39.52 13.29
N LEU A 747 31.50 -39.98 14.53
CA LEU A 747 32.78 -39.94 15.23
C LEU A 747 33.26 -41.32 15.72
N PRO A 748 34.59 -41.55 15.79
CA PRO A 748 35.64 -40.68 15.26
C PRO A 748 35.60 -40.63 13.71
N PRO A 749 36.03 -39.53 13.07
CA PRO A 749 35.97 -39.41 11.62
C PRO A 749 36.80 -40.51 10.92
N GLY A 750 36.28 -41.00 9.80
CA GLY A 750 37.02 -41.87 8.87
C GLY A 750 37.76 -41.04 7.81
N GLU A 751 38.39 -41.73 6.86
CA GLU A 751 39.04 -41.11 5.71
C GLU A 751 38.64 -41.81 4.42
N MET A 752 38.60 -41.05 3.32
CA MET A 752 38.46 -41.60 1.97
C MET A 752 39.34 -40.83 0.97
N THR A 753 39.60 -41.45 -0.19
CA THR A 753 40.19 -40.75 -1.33
C THR A 753 39.06 -40.18 -2.20
N PHE A 754 39.07 -38.87 -2.40
CA PHE A 754 38.13 -38.18 -3.28
C PHE A 754 38.88 -37.24 -4.21
N LYS A 755 38.66 -37.37 -5.53
CA LYS A 755 39.38 -36.66 -6.60
C LYS A 755 40.93 -36.64 -6.41
N GLY A 756 41.48 -37.77 -5.96
CA GLY A 756 42.92 -37.93 -5.76
C GLY A 756 43.50 -37.25 -4.52
N ARG A 757 42.66 -36.94 -3.52
CA ARG A 757 43.04 -36.31 -2.26
C ARG A 757 42.42 -37.05 -1.09
N THR A 758 43.11 -37.09 0.05
CA THR A 758 42.57 -37.66 1.28
C THR A 758 41.66 -36.63 1.93
N VAL A 759 40.43 -37.04 2.25
CA VAL A 759 39.42 -36.20 2.91
C VAL A 759 38.81 -36.97 4.08
N GLY A 760 38.54 -36.26 5.18
CA GLY A 760 37.84 -36.84 6.33
C GLY A 760 36.36 -37.10 6.00
N THR A 761 35.79 -38.16 6.56
CA THR A 761 34.38 -38.55 6.41
C THR A 761 33.75 -38.82 7.78
N PRO A 762 32.41 -38.86 7.89
CA PRO A 762 31.76 -39.53 9.02
C PRO A 762 32.32 -40.94 9.23
N ALA A 763 32.29 -41.42 10.47
CA ALA A 763 32.67 -42.79 10.83
C ALA A 763 31.93 -43.85 10.00
N GLN A 764 30.66 -43.59 9.69
CA GLN A 764 29.80 -44.44 8.86
C GLN A 764 29.12 -43.59 7.78
N PRO A 765 29.79 -43.34 6.63
CA PRO A 765 29.29 -42.46 5.58
C PRO A 765 27.88 -42.81 5.10
N GLU A 766 27.62 -44.08 4.81
CA GLU A 766 26.34 -44.56 4.29
C GLU A 766 25.23 -44.43 5.33
N ALA A 767 25.50 -44.73 6.60
CA ALA A 767 24.53 -44.56 7.68
C ALA A 767 24.19 -43.08 7.90
N PHE A 768 25.18 -42.18 7.77
CA PHE A 768 24.95 -40.74 7.82
C PHE A 768 24.10 -40.27 6.63
N LEU A 769 24.42 -40.71 5.41
CA LEU A 769 23.66 -40.39 4.21
C LEU A 769 22.22 -40.91 4.30
N GLU A 770 22.00 -42.13 4.82
CA GLU A 770 20.66 -42.64 5.06
C GLU A 770 19.91 -41.83 6.12
N ALA A 771 20.56 -41.46 7.23
CA ALA A 771 19.95 -40.60 8.23
C ALA A 771 19.58 -39.20 7.68
N ARG A 772 20.41 -38.68 6.77
CA ARG A 772 20.23 -37.35 6.15
C ARG A 772 19.20 -37.36 5.04
N TYR A 773 19.27 -38.33 4.12
CA TYR A 773 18.55 -38.36 2.84
C TYR A 773 17.43 -39.43 2.79
N GLY A 774 17.37 -40.33 3.77
CA GLY A 774 16.44 -41.45 3.83
C GLY A 774 16.94 -42.68 3.08
N THR A 775 16.23 -43.81 3.19
CA THR A 775 16.61 -45.11 2.60
C THR A 775 16.79 -45.11 1.08
N GLY A 776 16.21 -44.12 0.39
CA GLY A 776 16.32 -43.95 -1.07
C GLY A 776 17.52 -43.13 -1.56
N TRP A 777 18.46 -42.76 -0.68
CA TRP A 777 19.57 -41.83 -1.01
C TRP A 777 20.48 -42.28 -2.15
N THR A 778 20.55 -43.60 -2.39
CA THR A 778 21.31 -44.24 -3.46
C THR A 778 20.77 -43.91 -4.85
N VAL A 779 19.51 -43.46 -4.96
CA VAL A 779 18.90 -42.99 -6.20
C VAL A 779 18.92 -41.46 -6.23
N SER A 780 19.44 -40.89 -7.32
CA SER A 780 19.45 -39.44 -7.50
C SER A 780 18.02 -38.89 -7.62
N ASP A 781 17.63 -38.02 -6.68
CA ASP A 781 16.39 -37.24 -6.76
C ASP A 781 16.74 -35.74 -6.77
N PRO A 782 16.69 -35.06 -7.92
CA PRO A 782 16.98 -33.63 -8.02
C PRO A 782 15.95 -32.76 -7.28
N TYR A 783 14.83 -33.35 -6.87
CA TYR A 783 13.78 -32.69 -6.09
C TYR A 783 13.86 -33.01 -4.59
N TYR A 784 14.94 -33.65 -4.14
CA TYR A 784 15.14 -33.91 -2.73
C TYR A 784 15.21 -32.58 -1.93
N ASP A 785 14.35 -32.48 -0.91
CA ASP A 785 14.14 -31.29 -0.09
C ASP A 785 13.71 -30.06 -0.91
N TRP A 786 12.84 -30.26 -1.91
CA TRP A 786 12.28 -29.17 -2.71
C TRP A 786 11.58 -28.11 -1.82
N PRO A 787 11.76 -26.81 -2.10
CA PRO A 787 11.26 -25.72 -1.25
C PRO A 787 9.73 -25.67 -1.07
N TRP A 788 8.96 -26.31 -1.94
CA TRP A 788 7.50 -26.43 -1.81
C TRP A 788 7.05 -27.87 -2.12
N GLN A 789 5.84 -28.21 -1.67
CA GLN A 789 5.29 -29.55 -1.85
C GLN A 789 4.95 -29.82 -3.32
N LEU A 790 5.43 -30.94 -3.86
CA LEU A 790 5.02 -31.44 -5.18
C LEU A 790 3.86 -32.43 -5.03
N THR A 791 2.94 -32.45 -5.99
CA THR A 791 1.77 -33.35 -6.01
C THR A 791 2.18 -34.81 -6.13
N ASP A 792 3.37 -35.08 -6.65
CA ASP A 792 3.85 -36.42 -6.93
C ASP A 792 4.58 -37.01 -5.71
N ASP A 793 4.88 -36.18 -4.69
CA ASP A 793 5.51 -36.63 -3.44
C ASP A 793 4.52 -37.42 -2.56
N THR A 794 3.21 -37.22 -2.74
CA THR A 794 2.16 -37.93 -1.98
C THR A 794 1.88 -39.36 -2.48
N ALA A 795 2.56 -39.82 -3.54
CA ALA A 795 2.45 -41.20 -4.01
C ALA A 795 3.40 -42.18 -3.28
N ARG A 796 4.22 -41.70 -2.35
CA ARG A 796 5.01 -42.52 -1.43
C ARG A 796 4.57 -42.27 0.01
N GLY A 797 3.43 -42.85 0.38
CA GLY A 797 2.87 -42.84 1.73
C GLY A 797 1.97 -44.04 1.89
#